data_AF-A0A373GDD8-F1
#
_entry.id   AF-A0A373GDD8-F1
#
_cell.length_a   1.000
_cell.length_b   1.000
_cell.length_c   1.000
_cell.angle_alpha   90.00
_cell.angle_beta   90.00
_cell.angle_gamma   90.00
#
_symmetry.space_group_name_H-M   'P 1'
#
loop_
_entity.id
_entity.type
_entity.pdbx_description
1 polymer ?
#
loop_
_entity_poly.entity_id
_entity_poly.type
_entity_poly.pdbx_seq_one_letter_code
_entity_poly.pdbx_strand_id
1 'polypeptide(L)'
;MAESNFVDYVKIYCRSGKGGRGSTHMRREKYCPNGGPDGGDGGRGGHIILRGNRNYWTLLHLKYDRHAMAGHGESGSKGRSFGKDGADKVIEVPCGTVVYNAETGEYLCDVTEDGQEVILLKGGRGGQGNWHFKTATRQAPRFAQPGEPMQEMTVIMELKLLADVGLVGFPNAGKSTLLSSISAAKPKIADYPFTTLEPNLGIVSYHGGKSFVMADIPGIIEGASQGKGLGLRFLRHIERNSLLLFMVPADSDDIRKEYEVLLNELRTFNPEMLDKQRVLAVTKSDMLDQELMDEIEPTLPEGIPHVFISSVSGLGISVLKDILWEELNKESNKIEDIVHRPKDVTRLQQELKDMGEDEDIVYEYDDNVDDDDDDIDYEYEEEDWEEKMISLTKNNELKGYKSLDVYPEVAHFVTTRHEGISTGAYGSFNCSPYTNDSCMNVNRNQSWLFQCMNHQIKELFIPEQSHGCASLIINESFFKESLEMRRLLLRGMDALITNVPGYCVCVTTADCVPVLLYDKKQHVVAAVHAGWKGTVKHIVSHVMDHLNQKFGTQGEDVVACIGPSISLESFEVGDEVYDAFKESGFDMSLISMKKKETGKYHIDLWEANRIELLNAGVPAEQIEVAGICTYIHHDEFFSARRLGIDSGRILSGIMIRK
;
A
#
# COMPACT_ATOMS: atom_id res chain seq x y z
N MET A 1 11.97 -4.10 0.89
CA MET A 1 11.76 -4.40 -0.54
C MET A 1 10.65 -3.47 -0.99
N ALA A 2 10.89 -2.63 -2.00
CA ALA A 2 9.87 -1.70 -2.48
C ALA A 2 8.79 -2.52 -3.18
N GLU A 3 7.61 -2.65 -2.58
CA GLU A 3 6.48 -3.28 -3.27
C GLU A 3 6.03 -2.36 -4.40
N SER A 4 6.01 -2.92 -5.61
CA SER A 4 5.64 -2.26 -6.87
C SER A 4 4.27 -1.58 -6.77
N ASN A 5 4.22 -0.28 -7.06
CA ASN A 5 3.00 0.56 -7.09
C ASN A 5 2.02 0.22 -8.23
N PHE A 6 2.20 -0.91 -8.90
CA PHE A 6 1.37 -1.36 -10.00
C PHE A 6 1.08 -2.84 -9.87
N VAL A 7 -0.22 -3.15 -9.91
CA VAL A 7 -0.78 -4.49 -9.85
C VAL A 7 -1.78 -4.55 -11.00
N ASP A 8 -1.44 -5.29 -12.05
CA ASP A 8 -2.30 -5.60 -13.20
C ASP A 8 -3.11 -6.87 -13.01
N TYR A 9 -2.81 -7.63 -11.96
CA TYR A 9 -3.42 -8.91 -11.69
C TYR A 9 -3.75 -9.01 -10.20
N VAL A 10 -4.99 -9.37 -9.86
CA VAL A 10 -5.36 -9.60 -8.46
C VAL A 10 -6.34 -10.77 -8.32
N LYS A 11 -6.10 -11.63 -7.33
CA LYS A 11 -7.02 -12.68 -6.88
C LYS A 11 -7.87 -12.13 -5.74
N ILE A 12 -9.19 -12.12 -5.92
CA ILE A 12 -10.16 -11.62 -4.94
C ILE A 12 -11.17 -12.71 -4.64
N TYR A 13 -11.47 -12.90 -3.36
CA TYR A 13 -12.58 -13.74 -2.94
C TYR A 13 -13.85 -12.91 -2.79
N CYS A 14 -14.89 -13.32 -3.52
CA CYS A 14 -16.16 -12.63 -3.60
C CYS A 14 -17.28 -13.49 -2.98
N ARG A 15 -18.08 -12.91 -2.09
CA ARG A 15 -19.25 -13.55 -1.47
C ARG A 15 -20.51 -12.69 -1.52
N SER A 16 -21.56 -13.19 -2.16
CA SER A 16 -22.86 -12.50 -2.21
C SER A 16 -23.64 -12.65 -0.90
N GLY A 17 -24.71 -11.85 -0.75
CA GLY A 17 -25.60 -11.95 0.39
C GLY A 17 -26.50 -13.17 0.32
N LYS A 18 -26.76 -13.83 1.46
CA LYS A 18 -27.83 -14.83 1.60
C LYS A 18 -29.19 -14.15 1.57
N GLY A 19 -30.19 -14.82 0.98
CA GLY A 19 -31.57 -14.36 1.05
C GLY A 19 -32.16 -14.52 2.45
N GLY A 20 -32.94 -13.54 2.89
CA GLY A 20 -33.67 -13.60 4.15
C GLY A 20 -34.72 -14.72 4.15
N ARG A 21 -35.00 -15.31 5.32
CA ARG A 21 -36.03 -16.36 5.42
C ARG A 21 -37.43 -15.74 5.45
N GLY A 22 -38.40 -16.42 4.82
CA GLY A 22 -39.80 -16.06 4.95
C GLY A 22 -40.34 -16.38 6.36
N SER A 23 -41.27 -15.56 6.84
CA SER A 23 -41.84 -15.73 8.17
C SER A 23 -43.00 -16.73 8.20
N THR A 24 -43.12 -17.49 9.28
CA THR A 24 -44.25 -18.40 9.56
C THR A 24 -45.28 -17.79 10.53
N HIS A 25 -45.21 -16.48 10.75
CA HIS A 25 -46.07 -15.79 11.72
C HIS A 25 -47.56 -15.95 11.41
N MET A 26 -48.36 -16.00 12.48
CA MET A 26 -49.82 -16.11 12.44
C MET A 26 -50.40 -14.94 13.23
N ARG A 27 -51.48 -14.33 12.72
CA ARG A 27 -52.13 -13.21 13.41
C ARG A 27 -52.62 -13.65 14.78
N ARG A 28 -52.35 -12.82 15.78
CA ARG A 28 -52.85 -12.99 17.14
C ARG A 28 -53.57 -11.71 17.55
N GLU A 29 -54.87 -11.82 17.77
CA GLU A 29 -55.73 -10.72 18.22
C GLU A 29 -56.58 -11.20 19.40
N LYS A 30 -56.85 -10.33 20.38
CA LYS A 30 -57.49 -10.68 21.65
C LYS A 30 -58.86 -11.36 21.51
N TYR A 31 -59.59 -11.08 20.43
CA TYR A 31 -60.92 -11.63 20.16
C TYR A 31 -60.97 -12.61 18.97
N CYS A 32 -59.82 -12.99 18.42
CA CYS A 32 -59.73 -13.93 17.29
C CYS A 32 -58.84 -15.14 17.66
N PRO A 33 -59.44 -16.27 18.09
CA PRO A 33 -58.69 -17.44 18.57
C PRO A 33 -57.75 -18.05 17.52
N ASN A 34 -58.15 -18.02 16.24
CA ASN A 34 -57.39 -18.60 15.11
C ASN A 34 -57.20 -17.55 14.01
N GLY A 35 -56.23 -16.66 14.19
CA GLY A 35 -55.85 -15.72 13.13
C GLY A 35 -55.22 -16.43 11.93
N GLY A 36 -55.45 -15.87 10.73
CA GLY A 36 -54.83 -16.36 9.51
C GLY A 36 -53.32 -16.10 9.43
N PRO A 37 -52.62 -16.66 8.43
CA PRO A 37 -51.21 -16.41 8.21
C PRO A 37 -50.95 -14.92 7.93
N ASP A 38 -49.85 -14.40 8.45
CA ASP A 38 -49.40 -13.02 8.21
C ASP A 38 -47.88 -12.88 8.27
N GLY A 39 -47.14 -13.96 8.01
CA GLY A 39 -45.71 -13.88 7.80
C GLY A 39 -45.38 -13.18 6.49
N GLY A 40 -44.49 -12.19 6.55
CA GLY A 40 -43.92 -11.54 5.37
C GLY A 40 -42.76 -12.32 4.75
N ASP A 41 -42.34 -11.89 3.56
CA ASP A 41 -41.22 -12.48 2.82
C ASP A 41 -39.88 -11.95 3.33
N GLY A 42 -38.82 -12.75 3.18
CA GLY A 42 -37.46 -12.28 3.43
C GLY A 42 -36.96 -11.34 2.34
N GLY A 43 -36.01 -10.48 2.70
CA GLY A 43 -35.33 -9.59 1.76
C GLY A 43 -34.32 -10.33 0.88
N ARG A 44 -33.98 -9.75 -0.26
CA ARG A 44 -32.93 -10.26 -1.15
C ARG A 44 -31.56 -10.06 -0.50
N GLY A 45 -30.63 -11.00 -0.70
CA GLY A 45 -29.22 -10.76 -0.40
C GLY A 45 -28.59 -9.71 -1.32
N GLY A 46 -27.55 -9.04 -0.84
CA GLY A 46 -26.79 -8.07 -1.63
C GLY A 46 -26.02 -8.73 -2.78
N HIS A 47 -25.89 -8.00 -3.88
CA HIS A 47 -25.09 -8.34 -5.05
C HIS A 47 -23.63 -7.93 -4.88
N ILE A 48 -22.73 -8.61 -5.60
CA ILE A 48 -21.40 -8.08 -5.88
C ILE A 48 -21.40 -7.54 -7.29
N ILE A 49 -21.07 -6.26 -7.40
CA ILE A 49 -21.15 -5.50 -8.65
C ILE A 49 -19.76 -4.94 -8.96
N LEU A 50 -19.28 -5.17 -10.18
CA LEU A 50 -18.10 -4.51 -10.71
C LEU A 50 -18.53 -3.21 -11.38
N ARG A 51 -17.85 -2.11 -11.07
CA ARG A 51 -18.09 -0.81 -11.70
C ARG A 51 -16.81 -0.29 -12.34
N GLY A 52 -16.87 0.00 -13.64
CA GLY A 52 -15.78 0.66 -14.35
C GLY A 52 -15.59 2.09 -13.84
N ASN A 53 -14.35 2.48 -13.54
CA ASN A 53 -14.01 3.84 -13.15
C ASN A 53 -12.71 4.27 -13.83
N ARG A 54 -12.79 5.29 -14.69
CA ARG A 54 -11.63 5.84 -15.44
C ARG A 54 -10.56 6.48 -14.56
N ASN A 55 -10.89 6.83 -13.32
CA ASN A 55 -9.90 7.41 -12.40
C ASN A 55 -8.96 6.36 -11.80
N TYR A 56 -9.33 5.08 -11.89
CA TYR A 56 -8.49 3.96 -11.45
C TYR A 56 -7.68 3.42 -12.64
N TRP A 57 -6.37 3.27 -12.42
CA TRP A 57 -5.41 2.89 -13.44
C TRP A 57 -4.69 1.58 -13.13
N THR A 58 -4.81 1.09 -11.89
CA THR A 58 -4.18 -0.14 -11.40
C THR A 58 -5.18 -0.87 -10.51
N LEU A 59 -4.99 -2.17 -10.32
CA LEU A 59 -5.76 -2.98 -9.37
C LEU A 59 -5.11 -2.98 -7.97
N LEU A 60 -4.17 -2.06 -7.71
CA LEU A 60 -3.39 -2.02 -6.46
C LEU A 60 -4.27 -1.86 -5.22
N HIS A 61 -5.32 -1.05 -5.29
CA HIS A 61 -6.25 -0.87 -4.16
C HIS A 61 -6.95 -2.17 -3.77
N LEU A 62 -7.16 -3.07 -4.73
CA LEU A 62 -7.77 -4.38 -4.51
C LEU A 62 -6.77 -5.41 -3.98
N LYS A 63 -5.45 -5.18 -4.11
CA LYS A 63 -4.42 -6.04 -3.49
C LYS A 63 -4.54 -6.05 -1.97
N TYR A 64 -4.92 -4.91 -1.38
CA TYR A 64 -5.10 -4.74 0.06
C TYR A 64 -6.49 -5.14 0.55
N ASP A 65 -7.53 -5.05 -0.30
CA ASP A 65 -8.91 -5.48 -0.01
C ASP A 65 -9.26 -6.75 -0.79
N ARG A 66 -8.69 -7.90 -0.37
CA ARG A 66 -8.86 -9.20 -1.05
C ARG A 66 -10.24 -9.84 -0.84
N HIS A 67 -11.10 -9.25 0.01
CA HIS A 67 -12.39 -9.82 0.40
C HIS A 67 -13.54 -8.86 0.09
N ALA A 68 -14.33 -9.20 -0.92
CA ALA A 68 -15.57 -8.49 -1.21
C ALA A 68 -16.77 -9.30 -0.70
N MET A 69 -17.44 -8.80 0.34
CA MET A 69 -18.62 -9.44 0.93
C MET A 69 -19.82 -8.50 0.88
N ALA A 70 -20.94 -9.00 0.36
CA ALA A 70 -22.22 -8.27 0.33
C ALA A 70 -23.10 -8.62 1.55
N GLY A 71 -23.98 -7.70 1.94
CA GLY A 71 -24.86 -7.87 3.11
C GLY A 71 -25.94 -8.93 2.89
N HIS A 72 -26.34 -9.63 3.95
CA HIS A 72 -27.46 -10.58 3.90
C HIS A 72 -28.82 -9.86 3.89
N GLY A 73 -29.83 -10.50 3.29
CA GLY A 73 -31.21 -10.04 3.37
C GLY A 73 -31.83 -10.37 4.72
N GLU A 74 -32.64 -9.46 5.26
CA GLU A 74 -33.32 -9.65 6.54
C GLU A 74 -34.48 -10.63 6.41
N SER A 75 -34.82 -11.31 7.50
CA SER A 75 -35.99 -12.20 7.54
C SER A 75 -37.30 -11.40 7.48
N GLY A 76 -38.31 -12.01 6.86
CA GLY A 76 -39.67 -11.48 6.93
C GLY A 76 -40.19 -11.48 8.37
N SER A 77 -41.14 -10.60 8.68
CA SER A 77 -41.70 -10.51 10.03
C SER A 77 -43.24 -10.51 10.02
N LYS A 78 -43.84 -10.20 11.17
CA LYS A 78 -45.29 -10.22 11.38
C LYS A 78 -46.01 -9.14 10.55
N GLY A 79 -47.32 -9.28 10.38
CA GLY A 79 -48.14 -8.28 9.70
C GLY A 79 -47.87 -8.16 8.20
N ARG A 80 -47.32 -9.21 7.56
CA ARG A 80 -46.86 -9.24 6.16
C ARG A 80 -45.75 -8.23 5.85
N SER A 81 -44.93 -7.91 6.85
CA SER A 81 -43.79 -7.03 6.67
C SER A 81 -42.66 -7.77 5.99
N PHE A 82 -42.23 -7.26 4.83
CA PHE A 82 -41.08 -7.78 4.10
C PHE A 82 -39.78 -7.42 4.81
N GLY A 83 -38.82 -8.35 4.80
CA GLY A 83 -37.46 -8.10 5.26
C GLY A 83 -36.73 -7.14 4.31
N LYS A 84 -35.83 -6.34 4.85
CA LYS A 84 -35.00 -5.42 4.06
C LYS A 84 -34.01 -6.17 3.18
N ASP A 85 -33.77 -5.65 1.98
CA ASP A 85 -32.72 -6.15 1.10
C ASP A 85 -31.33 -5.86 1.69
N GLY A 86 -30.42 -6.82 1.52
CA GLY A 86 -29.02 -6.71 1.90
C GLY A 86 -28.29 -5.66 1.08
N ALA A 87 -27.27 -5.03 1.67
CA ALA A 87 -26.47 -4.02 1.00
C ALA A 87 -25.58 -4.63 -0.09
N ASP A 88 -25.68 -4.10 -1.31
CA ASP A 88 -24.82 -4.47 -2.42
C ASP A 88 -23.38 -3.97 -2.19
N LYS A 89 -22.38 -4.75 -2.58
CA LYS A 89 -20.95 -4.37 -2.53
C LYS A 89 -20.49 -4.06 -3.96
N VAL A 90 -20.11 -2.81 -4.18
CA VAL A 90 -19.53 -2.35 -5.44
C VAL A 90 -18.01 -2.43 -5.36
N ILE A 91 -17.39 -3.09 -6.34
CA ILE A 91 -15.95 -3.16 -6.54
C ILE A 91 -15.61 -2.26 -7.72
N GLU A 92 -14.88 -1.18 -7.45
CA GLU A 92 -14.44 -0.26 -8.52
C GLU A 92 -13.17 -0.80 -9.18
N VAL A 93 -13.22 -0.92 -10.51
CA VAL A 93 -12.14 -1.46 -11.33
C VAL A 93 -11.80 -0.49 -12.47
N PRO A 94 -10.52 -0.40 -12.90
CA PRO A 94 -10.13 0.31 -14.11
C PRO A 94 -10.89 -0.19 -15.34
N CYS A 95 -11.11 0.69 -16.31
CA CYS A 95 -11.63 0.29 -17.63
C CYS A 95 -10.61 -0.63 -18.34
N GLY A 96 -11.09 -1.69 -18.98
CA GLY A 96 -10.24 -2.75 -19.57
C GLY A 96 -9.91 -3.90 -18.62
N THR A 97 -10.58 -3.97 -17.45
CA THR A 97 -10.45 -5.10 -16.51
C THR A 97 -11.25 -6.29 -17.00
N VAL A 98 -10.62 -7.45 -17.04
CA VAL A 98 -11.22 -8.73 -17.42
C VAL A 98 -11.20 -9.69 -16.25
N VAL A 99 -12.33 -10.37 -16.02
CA VAL A 99 -12.52 -11.23 -14.85
C VAL A 99 -12.66 -12.68 -15.28
N TYR A 100 -11.84 -13.52 -14.65
CA TYR A 100 -11.80 -14.97 -14.84
C TYR A 100 -12.13 -15.68 -13.53
N ASN A 101 -12.71 -16.87 -13.62
CA ASN A 101 -12.87 -17.74 -12.47
C ASN A 101 -11.50 -18.35 -12.10
N ALA A 102 -11.11 -18.25 -10.82
CA ALA A 102 -9.81 -18.71 -10.35
C ALA A 102 -9.64 -20.25 -10.37
N GLU A 103 -10.75 -20.98 -10.25
CA GLU A 103 -10.75 -22.44 -10.18
C GLU A 103 -10.88 -23.08 -11.57
N THR A 104 -11.75 -22.51 -12.43
CA THR A 104 -12.05 -23.09 -13.75
C THR A 104 -11.28 -22.43 -14.90
N GLY A 105 -10.73 -21.24 -14.70
CA GLY A 105 -10.09 -20.45 -15.77
C GLY A 105 -11.08 -19.91 -16.81
N GLU A 106 -12.38 -20.05 -16.56
CA GLU A 106 -13.45 -19.59 -17.43
C GLU A 106 -13.57 -18.06 -17.38
N TYR A 107 -13.80 -17.45 -18.54
CA TYR A 107 -14.07 -16.02 -18.64
C TYR A 107 -15.48 -15.73 -18.10
N LEU A 108 -15.58 -14.77 -17.17
CA LEU A 108 -16.86 -14.39 -16.55
C LEU A 108 -17.43 -13.13 -17.18
N CYS A 109 -16.63 -12.05 -17.23
CA CYS A 109 -17.04 -10.76 -17.76
C CYS A 109 -15.84 -9.83 -17.98
N ASP A 110 -16.06 -8.74 -18.70
CA ASP A 110 -15.15 -7.62 -18.86
C ASP A 110 -15.87 -6.28 -18.62
N VAL A 111 -15.09 -5.31 -18.16
CA VAL A 111 -15.53 -3.94 -17.92
C VAL A 111 -14.73 -3.04 -18.84
N THR A 112 -15.35 -2.51 -19.88
CA THR A 112 -14.70 -1.75 -20.94
C THR A 112 -15.03 -0.25 -20.84
N GLU A 113 -16.22 0.09 -20.37
CA GLU A 113 -16.70 1.47 -20.29
C GLU A 113 -16.70 2.04 -18.87
N ASP A 114 -16.63 3.37 -18.79
CA ASP A 114 -16.70 4.10 -17.53
C ASP A 114 -18.12 4.10 -16.96
N GLY A 115 -18.25 3.83 -15.67
CA GLY A 115 -19.55 3.67 -15.01
C GLY A 115 -20.32 2.41 -15.40
N GLN A 116 -19.76 1.53 -16.24
CA GLN A 116 -20.37 0.26 -16.59
C GLN A 116 -20.49 -0.62 -15.34
N GLU A 117 -21.71 -1.06 -15.02
CA GLU A 117 -21.99 -1.94 -13.89
C GLU A 117 -22.28 -3.37 -14.37
N VAL A 118 -21.49 -4.32 -13.88
CA VAL A 118 -21.65 -5.74 -14.19
C VAL A 118 -21.84 -6.51 -12.88
N ILE A 119 -22.94 -7.25 -12.76
CA ILE A 119 -23.20 -8.08 -11.58
C ILE A 119 -22.32 -9.34 -11.68
N LEU A 120 -21.31 -9.42 -10.83
CA LEU A 120 -20.39 -10.56 -10.76
C LEU A 120 -21.03 -11.74 -10.04
N LEU A 121 -21.56 -11.52 -8.82
CA LEU A 121 -22.29 -12.54 -8.06
C LEU A 121 -23.68 -12.06 -7.68
N LYS A 122 -24.66 -12.94 -7.87
CA LYS A 122 -26.05 -12.65 -7.53
C LYS A 122 -26.31 -12.96 -6.05
N GLY A 123 -26.94 -12.03 -5.35
CA GLY A 123 -27.45 -12.28 -4.00
C GLY A 123 -28.59 -13.29 -4.03
N GLY A 124 -28.69 -14.10 -2.98
CA GLY A 124 -29.75 -15.09 -2.83
C GLY A 124 -31.12 -14.41 -2.75
N ARG A 125 -32.12 -14.99 -3.42
CA ARG A 125 -33.50 -14.50 -3.34
C ARG A 125 -34.07 -14.70 -1.93
N GLY A 126 -34.86 -13.74 -1.48
CA GLY A 126 -35.61 -13.84 -0.24
C GLY A 126 -36.66 -14.94 -0.30
N GLY A 127 -36.85 -15.63 0.82
CA GLY A 127 -37.84 -16.70 0.95
C GLY A 127 -39.26 -16.14 1.14
N GLN A 128 -40.24 -16.74 0.47
CA GLN A 128 -41.64 -16.39 0.63
C GLN A 128 -42.17 -16.76 2.02
N GLY A 129 -42.90 -15.85 2.65
CA GLY A 129 -43.61 -16.07 3.90
C GLY A 129 -44.80 -17.02 3.75
N ASN A 130 -45.34 -17.48 4.88
CA ASN A 130 -46.47 -18.40 4.88
C ASN A 130 -47.74 -17.83 4.22
N TRP A 131 -47.85 -16.51 4.08
CA TRP A 131 -48.97 -15.83 3.43
C TRP A 131 -49.16 -16.28 1.96
N HIS A 132 -48.08 -16.49 1.21
CA HIS A 132 -48.13 -16.91 -0.20
C HIS A 132 -48.60 -18.37 -0.38
N PHE A 133 -48.43 -19.20 0.64
CA PHE A 133 -48.81 -20.61 0.60
C PHE A 133 -50.27 -20.86 1.02
N LYS A 134 -51.05 -19.78 1.23
CA LYS A 134 -52.46 -19.86 1.57
C LYS A 134 -53.28 -20.23 0.33
N THR A 135 -53.98 -21.36 0.37
CA THR A 135 -54.90 -21.78 -0.69
C THR A 135 -56.31 -21.98 -0.13
N ALA A 136 -57.31 -22.15 -1.01
CA ALA A 136 -58.69 -22.42 -0.60
C ALA A 136 -58.81 -23.65 0.34
N THR A 137 -57.95 -24.66 0.14
CA THR A 137 -57.88 -25.88 0.95
C THR A 137 -56.88 -25.76 2.13
N ARG A 138 -55.85 -24.92 2.03
CA ARG A 138 -54.82 -24.71 3.07
C ARG A 138 -54.88 -23.28 3.62
N GLN A 139 -55.79 -23.06 4.56
CA GLN A 139 -56.09 -21.73 5.09
C GLN A 139 -55.03 -21.19 6.08
N ALA A 140 -54.29 -22.07 6.76
CA ALA A 140 -53.29 -21.71 7.77
C ALA A 140 -51.96 -22.50 7.58
N PRO A 141 -51.20 -22.25 6.50
CA PRO A 141 -49.89 -22.84 6.29
C PRO A 141 -48.90 -22.44 7.41
N ARG A 142 -48.26 -23.44 8.03
CA ARG A 142 -47.27 -23.24 9.13
C ARG A 142 -45.81 -23.35 8.66
N PHE A 143 -45.57 -23.20 7.37
CA PHE A 143 -44.25 -23.29 6.77
C PHE A 143 -44.05 -22.07 5.87
N ALA A 144 -42.79 -21.69 5.70
CA ALA A 144 -42.34 -20.61 4.84
C ALA A 144 -41.14 -21.12 4.04
N GLN A 145 -40.84 -20.45 2.93
CA GLN A 145 -39.68 -20.79 2.12
C GLN A 145 -38.43 -20.20 2.78
N PRO A 146 -37.34 -20.97 2.92
CA PRO A 146 -36.05 -20.40 3.29
C PRO A 146 -35.55 -19.47 2.16
N GLY A 147 -34.73 -18.49 2.50
CA GLY A 147 -34.02 -17.72 1.48
C GLY A 147 -32.98 -18.58 0.76
N GLU A 148 -32.67 -18.21 -0.47
CA GLU A 148 -31.62 -18.88 -1.26
C GLU A 148 -30.24 -18.67 -0.62
N PRO A 149 -29.35 -19.68 -0.74
CA PRO A 149 -28.00 -19.57 -0.23
C PRO A 149 -27.22 -18.46 -0.94
N MET A 150 -26.18 -17.97 -0.25
CA MET A 150 -25.19 -17.09 -0.85
C MET A 150 -24.35 -17.83 -1.89
N GLN A 151 -23.74 -17.07 -2.81
CA GLN A 151 -22.78 -17.56 -3.78
C GLN A 151 -21.38 -17.09 -3.38
N GLU A 152 -20.42 -17.98 -3.44
CA GLU A 152 -19.02 -17.73 -3.17
C GLU A 152 -18.22 -18.09 -4.41
N MET A 153 -17.30 -17.22 -4.81
CA MET A 153 -16.43 -17.45 -5.95
C MET A 153 -15.13 -16.68 -5.79
N THR A 154 -14.03 -17.36 -6.02
CA THR A 154 -12.73 -16.71 -6.15
C THR A 154 -12.53 -16.31 -7.61
N VAL A 155 -12.27 -15.03 -7.84
CA VAL A 155 -12.08 -14.48 -9.18
C VAL A 155 -10.70 -13.88 -9.32
N ILE A 156 -10.19 -13.97 -10.54
CA ILE A 156 -8.96 -13.35 -10.98
C ILE A 156 -9.35 -12.16 -11.85
N MET A 157 -8.88 -10.97 -11.49
CA MET A 157 -9.04 -9.77 -12.30
C MET A 157 -7.71 -9.42 -12.95
N GLU A 158 -7.72 -9.25 -14.27
CA GLU A 158 -6.56 -8.84 -15.06
C GLU A 158 -6.89 -7.53 -15.79
N LEU A 159 -6.05 -6.51 -15.61
CA LEU A 159 -6.10 -5.28 -16.38
C LEU A 159 -5.33 -5.48 -17.70
N LYS A 160 -6.02 -5.36 -18.84
CA LYS A 160 -5.40 -5.58 -20.16
C LYS A 160 -4.61 -4.37 -20.70
N LEU A 161 -4.75 -3.19 -20.10
CA LEU A 161 -4.16 -1.94 -20.60
C LEU A 161 -2.93 -1.53 -19.78
N LEU A 162 -1.82 -1.21 -20.47
CA LEU A 162 -0.58 -0.71 -19.84
C LEU A 162 -0.17 0.68 -20.32
N ALA A 163 -0.34 1.00 -21.61
CA ALA A 163 -0.18 2.34 -22.17
C ALA A 163 -0.88 2.47 -23.53
N ASP A 164 -1.33 3.67 -23.88
CA ASP A 164 -2.01 3.94 -25.15
C ASP A 164 -1.00 4.15 -26.30
N VAL A 165 0.15 4.77 -25.99
CA VAL A 165 1.20 5.13 -26.96
C VAL A 165 2.58 4.67 -26.49
N GLY A 166 3.30 3.93 -27.32
CA GLY A 166 4.69 3.53 -27.10
C GLY A 166 5.69 4.36 -27.88
N LEU A 167 6.72 4.91 -27.23
CA LEU A 167 7.80 5.67 -27.86
C LEU A 167 8.91 4.74 -28.37
N VAL A 168 9.19 4.78 -29.67
CA VAL A 168 10.24 4.00 -30.34
C VAL A 168 11.26 4.95 -30.95
N GLY A 169 12.55 4.71 -30.73
CA GLY A 169 13.61 5.54 -31.30
C GLY A 169 14.95 5.29 -30.62
N PHE A 170 16.02 5.78 -31.26
CA PHE A 170 17.38 5.71 -30.72
C PHE A 170 17.49 6.43 -29.36
N PRO A 171 18.46 6.07 -28.49
CA PRO A 171 18.65 6.76 -27.20
C PRO A 171 18.76 8.28 -27.31
N ASN A 172 19.37 8.77 -28.39
CA ASN A 172 19.59 10.19 -28.65
C ASN A 172 18.42 10.89 -29.36
N ALA A 173 17.31 10.19 -29.59
CA ALA A 173 16.10 10.74 -30.21
C ALA A 173 15.27 11.64 -29.27
N GLY A 174 15.66 11.77 -28.00
CA GLY A 174 14.97 12.64 -27.05
C GLY A 174 13.66 12.08 -26.49
N LYS A 175 13.50 10.75 -26.44
CA LYS A 175 12.29 10.05 -25.94
C LYS A 175 11.91 10.46 -24.52
N SER A 176 12.84 10.32 -23.58
CA SER A 176 12.59 10.68 -22.18
C SER A 176 12.38 12.19 -22.00
N THR A 177 12.99 13.02 -22.87
CA THR A 177 12.80 14.46 -22.90
C THR A 177 11.38 14.84 -23.34
N LEU A 178 10.89 14.23 -24.42
CA LEU A 178 9.50 14.40 -24.87
C LEU A 178 8.50 13.99 -23.79
N LEU A 179 8.70 12.81 -23.20
CA LEU A 179 7.83 12.27 -22.17
C LEU A 179 7.80 13.18 -20.91
N SER A 180 8.94 13.77 -20.53
CA SER A 180 9.01 14.75 -19.43
C SER A 180 8.34 16.09 -19.75
N SER A 181 8.40 16.54 -21.00
CA SER A 181 7.86 17.85 -21.45
C SER A 181 6.33 17.82 -21.62
N ILE A 182 5.80 16.68 -22.08
CA ILE A 182 4.39 16.52 -22.41
C ILE A 182 3.56 16.02 -21.20
N SER A 183 4.20 15.36 -20.24
CA SER A 183 3.51 14.78 -19.08
C SER A 183 3.06 15.85 -18.08
N ALA A 184 1.78 15.82 -17.70
CA ALA A 184 1.20 16.74 -16.71
C ALA A 184 1.68 16.47 -15.27
N ALA A 185 2.21 15.27 -15.03
CA ALA A 185 2.89 14.87 -13.80
C ALA A 185 4.35 14.52 -14.11
N LYS A 186 5.26 14.60 -13.13
CA LYS A 186 6.62 14.08 -13.33
C LYS A 186 6.54 12.61 -13.79
N PRO A 187 7.27 12.20 -14.83
CA PRO A 187 7.30 10.83 -15.29
C PRO A 187 7.55 9.90 -14.11
N LYS A 188 6.65 8.93 -13.91
CA LYS A 188 6.83 7.94 -12.85
C LYS A 188 7.72 6.84 -13.41
N ILE A 189 8.89 6.67 -12.79
CA ILE A 189 9.71 5.47 -12.96
C ILE A 189 8.92 4.35 -12.30
N ALA A 190 8.62 3.31 -13.06
CA ALA A 190 7.77 2.23 -12.60
C ALA A 190 8.60 0.94 -12.48
N ASP A 191 8.79 0.52 -11.24
CA ASP A 191 9.56 -0.67 -10.88
C ASP A 191 8.64 -1.89 -11.01
N TYR A 192 8.53 -2.41 -12.23
CA TYR A 192 7.75 -3.60 -12.51
C TYR A 192 8.55 -4.87 -12.13
N PRO A 193 7.97 -5.82 -11.37
CA PRO A 193 8.65 -7.03 -10.90
C PRO A 193 9.18 -7.97 -12.00
N PHE A 194 8.88 -7.67 -13.26
CA PHE A 194 9.09 -8.52 -14.43
C PHE A 194 9.85 -7.83 -15.58
N THR A 195 10.36 -6.61 -15.35
CA THR A 195 11.18 -5.88 -16.32
C THR A 195 12.64 -5.84 -15.88
N THR A 196 13.59 -6.13 -16.77
CA THR A 196 15.03 -5.95 -16.49
C THR A 196 15.49 -4.50 -16.57
N LEU A 197 14.64 -3.60 -17.09
CA LEU A 197 14.84 -2.16 -17.19
C LEU A 197 13.52 -1.45 -16.90
N GLU A 198 13.52 -0.50 -15.98
CA GLU A 198 12.35 0.29 -15.56
C GLU A 198 11.88 1.19 -16.74
N PRO A 199 10.66 1.03 -17.27
CA PRO A 199 10.13 1.92 -18.30
C PRO A 199 9.65 3.24 -17.69
N ASN A 200 9.83 4.33 -18.44
CA ASN A 200 9.35 5.65 -18.04
C ASN A 200 7.92 5.87 -18.55
N LEU A 201 6.99 6.17 -17.64
CA LEU A 201 5.58 6.43 -17.97
C LEU A 201 5.22 7.90 -17.76
N GLY A 202 4.52 8.47 -18.73
CA GLY A 202 4.06 9.86 -18.74
C GLY A 202 2.57 9.97 -18.99
N ILE A 203 1.89 10.81 -18.22
CA ILE A 203 0.44 11.06 -18.37
C ILE A 203 0.27 12.32 -19.20
N VAL A 204 -0.29 12.17 -20.39
CA VAL A 204 -0.48 13.28 -21.32
C VAL A 204 -1.90 13.80 -21.22
N SER A 205 -2.04 15.04 -20.74
CA SER A 205 -3.33 15.73 -20.73
C SER A 205 -3.68 16.26 -22.11
N TYR A 206 -4.94 16.04 -22.49
CA TYR A 206 -5.63 16.47 -23.70
C TYR A 206 -6.83 17.38 -23.35
N HIS A 207 -7.35 18.11 -24.33
CA HIS A 207 -8.43 19.09 -24.12
C HIS A 207 -9.70 18.46 -23.51
N GLY A 208 -10.36 19.20 -22.61
CA GLY A 208 -11.65 18.79 -22.02
C GLY A 208 -11.56 17.73 -20.91
N GLY A 209 -10.45 17.68 -20.17
CA GLY A 209 -10.26 16.74 -19.06
C GLY A 209 -9.94 15.30 -19.49
N LYS A 210 -9.55 15.12 -20.75
CA LYS A 210 -9.15 13.83 -21.32
C LYS A 210 -7.64 13.63 -21.15
N SER A 211 -7.19 12.40 -21.00
CA SER A 211 -5.78 12.06 -20.91
C SER A 211 -5.50 10.70 -21.50
N PHE A 212 -4.26 10.47 -21.93
CA PHE A 212 -3.78 9.18 -22.40
C PHE A 212 -2.37 8.92 -21.88
N VAL A 213 -1.98 7.66 -21.83
CA VAL A 213 -0.70 7.21 -21.24
C VAL A 213 0.33 6.99 -22.34
N MET A 214 1.50 7.61 -22.19
CA MET A 214 2.68 7.34 -23.00
C MET A 214 3.70 6.53 -22.21
N ALA A 215 4.31 5.54 -22.85
CA ALA A 215 5.41 4.76 -22.30
C ALA A 215 6.67 4.89 -23.18
N ASP A 216 7.82 5.13 -22.56
CA ASP A 216 9.12 4.97 -23.22
C ASP A 216 9.45 3.48 -23.32
N ILE A 217 9.75 3.00 -24.53
CA ILE A 217 10.19 1.62 -24.75
C ILE A 217 11.74 1.60 -24.70
N PRO A 218 12.35 1.17 -23.58
CA PRO A 218 13.79 0.98 -23.52
C PRO A 218 14.25 -0.15 -24.46
N GLY A 219 15.36 0.05 -25.16
CA GLY A 219 16.15 -1.05 -25.72
C GLY A 219 15.82 -1.56 -27.13
N ILE A 220 15.52 -0.70 -28.10
CA ILE A 220 15.56 -1.08 -29.53
C ILE A 220 16.85 -0.52 -30.17
N ILE A 221 18.02 -0.91 -29.65
CA ILE A 221 19.31 -0.69 -30.33
C ILE A 221 20.30 -1.83 -30.07
N GLU A 222 21.09 -2.11 -31.12
CA GLU A 222 22.31 -2.95 -31.21
C GLU A 222 22.52 -4.00 -30.11
N GLY A 223 22.06 -5.23 -30.38
CA GLY A 223 22.45 -6.43 -29.61
C GLY A 223 21.34 -7.10 -28.81
N ALA A 224 20.12 -6.54 -28.76
CA ALA A 224 18.98 -7.20 -28.11
C ALA A 224 18.55 -8.52 -28.79
N SER A 225 18.87 -8.70 -30.09
CA SER A 225 18.67 -9.96 -30.82
C SER A 225 19.70 -11.06 -30.47
N GLN A 226 20.80 -10.75 -29.76
CA GLN A 226 21.86 -11.70 -29.42
C GLN A 226 21.68 -12.43 -28.06
N GLY A 227 20.46 -12.45 -27.51
CA GLY A 227 20.08 -13.43 -26.49
C GLY A 227 20.62 -13.22 -25.07
N LYS A 228 20.99 -11.99 -24.68
CA LYS A 228 21.25 -11.65 -23.27
C LYS A 228 19.96 -11.24 -22.55
N GLY A 229 19.14 -12.21 -22.16
CA GLY A 229 18.20 -12.09 -21.03
C GLY A 229 17.12 -11.00 -21.06
N LEU A 230 16.94 -10.25 -22.16
CA LEU A 230 15.82 -9.34 -22.35
C LEU A 230 14.58 -10.20 -22.63
N GLY A 231 13.89 -10.57 -21.56
CA GLY A 231 12.90 -11.64 -21.56
C GLY A 231 11.73 -11.39 -22.52
N LEU A 232 11.25 -12.48 -23.11
CA LEU A 232 9.94 -12.60 -23.78
C LEU A 232 8.77 -11.92 -23.03
N ARG A 233 8.93 -11.71 -21.71
CA ARG A 233 7.97 -11.07 -20.82
C ARG A 233 7.86 -9.55 -21.04
N PHE A 234 8.95 -8.82 -21.27
CA PHE A 234 8.91 -7.38 -21.59
C PHE A 234 8.17 -7.11 -22.92
N LEU A 235 8.34 -8.01 -23.88
CA LEU A 235 7.71 -7.93 -25.20
C LEU A 235 6.18 -8.01 -25.13
N ARG A 236 5.61 -8.83 -24.23
CA ARG A 236 4.16 -8.84 -23.96
C ARG A 236 3.60 -7.48 -23.53
N HIS A 237 4.43 -6.61 -22.95
CA HIS A 237 4.00 -5.29 -22.48
C HIS A 237 3.98 -4.27 -23.62
N ILE A 238 4.92 -4.37 -24.57
CA ILE A 238 4.93 -3.54 -25.80
C ILE A 238 3.80 -3.97 -26.76
N GLU A 239 3.47 -5.26 -26.78
CA GLU A 239 2.32 -5.82 -27.52
C GLU A 239 0.98 -5.21 -27.08
N ARG A 240 0.90 -4.62 -25.89
CA ARG A 240 -0.32 -4.01 -25.34
C ARG A 240 -0.50 -2.52 -25.69
N ASN A 241 0.48 -1.88 -26.36
CA ASN A 241 0.33 -0.50 -26.85
C ASN A 241 -0.57 -0.46 -28.10
N SER A 242 -1.54 0.46 -28.14
CA SER A 242 -2.42 0.65 -29.30
C SER A 242 -1.73 1.39 -30.45
N LEU A 243 -0.82 2.31 -30.14
CA LEU A 243 -0.12 3.15 -31.12
C LEU A 243 1.40 3.16 -30.86
N LEU A 244 2.20 3.22 -31.92
CA LEU A 244 3.66 3.43 -31.84
C LEU A 244 4.05 4.79 -32.41
N LEU A 245 4.75 5.59 -31.61
CA LEU A 245 5.35 6.84 -32.03
C LEU A 245 6.85 6.64 -32.29
N PHE A 246 7.24 6.70 -33.57
CA PHE A 246 8.63 6.66 -33.99
C PHE A 246 9.25 8.05 -33.81
N MET A 247 10.41 8.12 -33.17
CA MET A 247 11.14 9.35 -32.92
C MET A 247 12.49 9.27 -33.62
N VAL A 248 12.69 10.16 -34.59
CA VAL A 248 13.94 10.29 -35.34
C VAL A 248 14.42 11.73 -35.21
N PRO A 249 15.69 11.99 -34.84
CA PRO A 249 16.15 13.35 -34.65
C PRO A 249 16.53 14.02 -35.98
N ALA A 250 16.27 15.32 -36.09
CA ALA A 250 16.52 16.13 -37.27
C ALA A 250 18.00 16.31 -37.62
N ASP A 251 18.90 16.04 -36.67
CA ASP A 251 20.35 16.05 -36.86
C ASP A 251 20.91 14.74 -37.46
N SER A 252 20.03 13.80 -37.81
CA SER A 252 20.40 12.58 -38.53
C SER A 252 20.78 12.88 -39.99
N ASP A 253 21.81 12.18 -40.49
CA ASP A 253 22.24 12.24 -41.89
C ASP A 253 21.15 11.75 -42.88
N ASP A 254 20.28 10.81 -42.47
CA ASP A 254 19.23 10.23 -43.32
C ASP A 254 18.06 9.66 -42.50
N ILE A 255 17.01 10.48 -42.36
CA ILE A 255 15.79 10.17 -41.57
C ILE A 255 15.08 8.91 -42.10
N ARG A 256 15.08 8.69 -43.42
CA ARG A 256 14.41 7.53 -44.04
C ARG A 256 15.16 6.25 -43.70
N LYS A 257 16.49 6.24 -43.80
CA LYS A 257 17.30 5.07 -43.43
C LYS A 257 17.16 4.74 -41.95
N GLU A 258 17.17 5.74 -41.06
CA GLU A 258 16.98 5.50 -39.63
C GLU A 258 15.61 4.91 -39.31
N TYR A 259 14.55 5.43 -39.95
CA TYR A 259 13.22 4.85 -39.81
C TYR A 259 13.17 3.40 -40.32
N GLU A 260 13.78 3.09 -41.46
CA GLU A 260 13.86 1.72 -42.00
C GLU A 260 14.67 0.78 -41.09
N VAL A 261 15.72 1.27 -40.43
CA VAL A 261 16.48 0.49 -39.45
C VAL A 261 15.60 0.13 -38.25
N LEU A 262 14.91 1.12 -37.65
CA LEU A 262 14.00 0.89 -36.53
C LEU A 262 12.85 -0.06 -36.92
N LEU A 263 12.34 0.05 -38.15
CA LEU A 263 11.29 -0.82 -38.67
C LEU A 263 11.79 -2.26 -38.88
N ASN A 264 13.00 -2.43 -39.42
CA ASN A 264 13.61 -3.74 -39.61
C ASN A 264 13.94 -4.42 -38.27
N GLU A 265 14.38 -3.65 -37.28
CA GLU A 265 14.57 -4.15 -35.93
C GLU A 265 13.24 -4.63 -35.34
N LEU A 266 12.20 -3.80 -35.35
CA LEU A 266 10.86 -4.20 -34.90
C LEU A 266 10.36 -5.45 -35.62
N ARG A 267 10.55 -5.55 -36.94
CA ARG A 267 10.21 -6.75 -37.73
C ARG A 267 10.97 -8.00 -37.28
N THR A 268 12.24 -7.84 -36.92
CA THR A 268 13.08 -8.95 -36.43
C THR A 268 12.67 -9.37 -35.02
N PHE A 269 12.15 -8.44 -34.21
CA PHE A 269 11.68 -8.70 -32.85
C PHE A 269 10.28 -9.33 -32.80
N ASN A 270 9.27 -8.74 -33.46
CA ASN A 270 7.93 -9.31 -33.58
C ASN A 270 7.21 -8.81 -34.87
N PRO A 271 6.88 -9.69 -35.84
CA PRO A 271 6.15 -9.33 -37.06
C PRO A 271 4.77 -8.71 -36.82
N GLU A 272 4.05 -9.11 -35.77
CA GLU A 272 2.68 -8.63 -35.46
C GLU A 272 2.65 -7.14 -35.09
N MET A 273 3.80 -6.58 -34.71
CA MET A 273 3.93 -5.15 -34.38
C MET A 273 3.89 -4.24 -35.63
N LEU A 274 4.09 -4.79 -36.83
CA LEU A 274 4.01 -4.05 -38.09
C LEU A 274 2.57 -3.69 -38.48
N ASP A 275 1.60 -4.44 -37.98
CA ASP A 275 0.17 -4.25 -38.25
C ASP A 275 -0.43 -3.10 -37.44
N LYS A 276 0.31 -2.61 -36.43
CA LYS A 276 -0.12 -1.49 -35.59
C LYS A 276 -0.04 -0.16 -36.32
N GLN A 277 -0.87 0.78 -35.85
CA GLN A 277 -0.84 2.16 -36.30
C GLN A 277 0.44 2.86 -35.81
N ARG A 278 1.05 3.64 -36.72
CA ARG A 278 2.38 4.22 -36.55
C ARG A 278 2.34 5.70 -36.88
N VAL A 279 3.02 6.51 -36.08
CA VAL A 279 3.19 7.94 -36.31
C VAL A 279 4.68 8.25 -36.26
N LEU A 280 5.16 9.15 -37.12
CA LEU A 280 6.56 9.57 -37.17
C LEU A 280 6.72 10.98 -36.60
N ALA A 281 7.49 11.14 -35.54
CA ALA A 281 7.91 12.41 -35.00
C ALA A 281 9.37 12.69 -35.35
N VAL A 282 9.60 13.77 -36.09
CA VAL A 282 10.94 14.32 -36.32
C VAL A 282 11.26 15.25 -35.16
N THR A 283 12.25 14.89 -34.34
CA THR A 283 12.61 15.60 -33.09
C THR A 283 13.76 16.58 -33.30
N LYS A 284 14.00 17.49 -32.36
CA LYS A 284 15.03 18.55 -32.44
C LYS A 284 14.84 19.53 -33.62
N SER A 285 13.60 19.75 -34.07
CA SER A 285 13.31 20.64 -35.18
C SER A 285 13.56 22.13 -34.89
N ASP A 286 13.97 22.49 -33.68
CA ASP A 286 14.47 23.83 -33.33
C ASP A 286 15.77 24.21 -34.06
N MET A 287 16.47 23.23 -34.64
CA MET A 287 17.68 23.45 -35.44
C MET A 287 17.40 23.64 -36.94
N LEU A 288 16.14 23.51 -37.38
CA LEU A 288 15.75 23.61 -38.78
C LEU A 288 14.96 24.89 -39.04
N ASP A 289 15.27 25.58 -40.15
CA ASP A 289 14.45 26.68 -40.66
C ASP A 289 13.30 26.14 -41.53
N GLN A 290 12.28 26.96 -41.78
CA GLN A 290 11.10 26.56 -42.56
C GLN A 290 11.46 26.04 -43.96
N GLU A 291 12.46 26.64 -44.62
CA GLU A 291 12.96 26.19 -45.93
C GLU A 291 13.57 24.78 -45.88
N LEU A 292 14.28 24.44 -44.79
CA LEU A 292 14.85 23.11 -44.56
C LEU A 292 13.79 22.07 -44.22
N MET A 293 12.73 22.45 -43.50
CA MET A 293 11.60 21.56 -43.21
C MET A 293 10.87 21.17 -44.51
N ASP A 294 10.63 22.14 -45.39
CA ASP A 294 9.96 21.94 -46.68
C ASP A 294 10.83 21.08 -47.65
N GLU A 295 12.17 21.12 -47.52
CA GLU A 295 13.09 20.24 -48.26
C GLU A 295 13.11 18.80 -47.72
N ILE A 296 12.91 18.62 -46.41
CA ILE A 296 12.93 17.30 -45.74
C ILE A 296 11.58 16.58 -45.89
N GLU A 297 10.46 17.29 -45.87
CA GLU A 297 9.11 16.73 -45.99
C GLU A 297 8.95 15.70 -47.15
N PRO A 298 9.44 15.93 -48.38
CA PRO A 298 9.35 14.96 -49.48
C PRO A 298 10.27 13.73 -49.33
N THR A 299 11.26 13.76 -48.43
CA THR A 299 12.18 12.64 -48.19
C THR A 299 11.63 11.62 -47.18
N LEU A 300 10.59 12.00 -46.44
CA LEU A 300 9.92 11.15 -45.45
C LEU A 300 9.21 9.95 -46.12
N PRO A 301 8.95 8.85 -45.36
CA PRO A 301 8.25 7.69 -45.90
C PRO A 301 6.79 8.01 -46.26
N GLU A 302 6.36 7.61 -47.45
CA GLU A 302 4.98 7.83 -47.92
C GLU A 302 3.97 6.95 -47.14
N GLY A 303 2.85 7.56 -46.72
CA GLY A 303 1.71 6.84 -46.12
C GLY A 303 1.66 6.79 -44.59
N ILE A 304 2.53 7.53 -43.88
CA ILE A 304 2.56 7.61 -42.41
C ILE A 304 2.33 9.06 -41.96
N PRO A 305 1.47 9.33 -40.97
CA PRO A 305 1.35 10.66 -40.36
C PRO A 305 2.69 11.07 -39.76
N HIS A 306 3.22 12.22 -40.18
CA HIS A 306 4.48 12.76 -39.67
C HIS A 306 4.30 14.16 -39.08
N VAL A 307 5.11 14.49 -38.08
CA VAL A 307 5.10 15.80 -37.42
C VAL A 307 6.51 16.21 -36.99
N PHE A 308 6.85 17.47 -37.21
CA PHE A 308 8.08 18.09 -36.71
C PHE A 308 7.84 18.61 -35.30
N ILE A 309 8.67 18.19 -34.35
CA ILE A 309 8.54 18.54 -32.94
C ILE A 309 9.87 18.96 -32.31
N SER A 310 9.78 19.85 -31.32
CA SER A 310 10.89 20.10 -30.40
C SER A 310 10.37 20.10 -28.96
N SER A 311 10.83 19.11 -28.19
CA SER A 311 10.46 18.95 -26.77
C SER A 311 10.94 20.10 -25.89
N VAL A 312 11.98 20.83 -26.33
CA VAL A 312 12.62 21.94 -25.60
C VAL A 312 11.93 23.27 -25.88
N SER A 313 11.67 23.58 -27.16
CA SER A 313 11.01 24.84 -27.54
C SER A 313 9.48 24.78 -27.47
N GLY A 314 8.91 23.56 -27.36
CA GLY A 314 7.47 23.34 -27.38
C GLY A 314 6.85 23.33 -28.79
N LEU A 315 7.68 23.47 -29.84
CA LEU A 315 7.23 23.50 -31.23
C LEU A 315 6.59 22.16 -31.62
N GLY A 316 5.42 22.21 -32.24
CA GLY A 316 4.72 21.03 -32.79
C GLY A 316 4.06 20.09 -31.75
N ILE A 317 4.23 20.32 -30.45
CA ILE A 317 3.70 19.44 -29.39
C ILE A 317 2.16 19.38 -29.40
N SER A 318 1.48 20.51 -29.59
CA SER A 318 0.01 20.54 -29.65
C SER A 318 -0.52 19.73 -30.84
N VAL A 319 0.11 19.89 -32.00
CA VAL A 319 -0.23 19.16 -33.23
C VAL A 319 0.03 17.66 -33.05
N LEU A 320 1.15 17.29 -32.44
CA LEU A 320 1.44 15.90 -32.07
C LEU A 320 0.34 15.32 -31.17
N LYS A 321 -0.09 16.05 -30.13
CA LYS A 321 -1.18 15.59 -29.25
C LYS A 321 -2.48 15.36 -30.01
N ASP A 322 -2.84 16.24 -30.94
CA ASP A 322 -4.05 16.13 -31.75
C ASP A 322 -3.99 14.90 -32.68
N ILE A 323 -2.87 14.71 -33.39
CA ILE A 323 -2.66 13.53 -34.25
C ILE A 323 -2.72 12.24 -33.43
N LEU A 324 -2.00 12.17 -32.31
CA LEU A 324 -2.01 10.98 -31.46
C LEU A 324 -3.40 10.68 -30.92
N TRP A 325 -4.15 11.71 -30.52
CA TRP A 325 -5.51 11.55 -30.02
C TRP A 325 -6.49 11.10 -31.12
N GLU A 326 -6.36 11.65 -32.33
CA GLU A 326 -7.17 11.24 -33.47
C GLU A 326 -6.88 9.79 -33.86
N GLU A 327 -5.61 9.42 -34.00
CA GLU A 327 -5.20 8.06 -34.34
C GLU A 327 -5.65 7.05 -33.27
N LEU A 328 -5.52 7.37 -31.98
CA LEU A 328 -6.01 6.51 -30.89
C LEU A 328 -7.51 6.23 -30.95
N ASN A 329 -8.32 7.18 -31.46
CA ASN A 329 -9.78 7.07 -31.49
C ASN A 329 -10.36 6.63 -32.83
N LYS A 330 -9.53 6.33 -33.85
CA LYS A 330 -10.01 5.75 -35.11
C LYS A 330 -10.67 4.39 -34.89
N GLU A 331 -11.67 4.07 -35.71
CA GLU A 331 -12.45 2.82 -35.58
C GLU A 331 -11.57 1.55 -35.69
N SER A 332 -10.44 1.62 -36.38
CA SER A 332 -9.46 0.53 -36.44
C SER A 332 -8.75 0.24 -35.11
N ASN A 333 -8.78 1.17 -34.16
CA ASN A 333 -8.16 1.08 -32.83
C ASN A 333 -9.19 0.87 -31.70
N LYS A 334 -10.49 0.95 -32.00
CA LYS A 334 -11.52 0.40 -31.12
C LYS A 334 -11.36 -1.11 -31.17
N ILE A 335 -10.78 -1.65 -30.10
CA ILE A 335 -10.54 -3.06 -29.84
C ILE A 335 -11.69 -3.89 -30.44
N GLU A 336 -11.46 -4.47 -31.64
CA GLU A 336 -12.39 -5.42 -32.23
C GLU A 336 -12.49 -6.63 -31.29
N ASP A 337 -13.72 -7.08 -31.04
CA ASP A 337 -14.15 -8.18 -30.19
C ASP A 337 -13.04 -9.20 -29.89
N ILE A 338 -12.41 -9.09 -28.72
CA ILE A 338 -11.42 -10.07 -28.27
C ILE A 338 -12.17 -11.37 -27.99
N VAL A 339 -12.05 -12.33 -28.89
CA VAL A 339 -12.45 -13.73 -28.64
C VAL A 339 -11.70 -14.24 -27.41
N HIS A 340 -12.34 -14.24 -26.26
CA HIS A 340 -11.75 -14.75 -25.02
C HIS A 340 -11.64 -16.27 -25.11
N ARG A 341 -10.42 -16.77 -25.28
CA ARG A 341 -10.13 -18.21 -25.13
C ARG A 341 -10.06 -18.52 -23.62
N PRO A 342 -10.68 -19.62 -23.15
CA PRO A 342 -10.52 -20.07 -21.78
C PRO A 342 -9.03 -20.31 -21.50
N LYS A 343 -8.55 -19.84 -20.35
CA LYS A 343 -7.13 -19.96 -20.00
C LYS A 343 -6.84 -21.33 -19.39
N ASP A 344 -5.65 -21.84 -19.67
CA ASP A 344 -5.18 -23.12 -19.12
C ASP A 344 -4.78 -22.93 -17.64
N VAL A 345 -5.59 -23.47 -16.74
CA VAL A 345 -5.53 -23.24 -15.27
C VAL A 345 -4.16 -23.61 -14.69
N THR A 346 -3.51 -24.63 -15.25
CA THR A 346 -2.19 -25.12 -14.81
C THR A 346 -1.07 -24.10 -15.01
N ARG A 347 -1.12 -23.31 -16.08
CA ARG A 347 -0.10 -22.29 -16.38
C ARG A 347 -0.29 -21.03 -15.51
N LEU A 348 -1.55 -20.70 -15.21
CA LEU A 348 -1.95 -19.61 -14.32
C LEU A 348 -1.54 -19.88 -12.87
N GLN A 349 -1.81 -21.08 -12.34
CA GLN A 349 -1.39 -21.48 -10.99
C GLN A 349 0.13 -21.43 -10.81
N GLN A 350 0.89 -21.70 -11.88
CA GLN A 350 2.34 -21.64 -11.84
C GLN A 350 2.88 -20.20 -11.88
N GLU A 351 2.24 -19.31 -12.65
CA GLU A 351 2.53 -17.86 -12.62
C GLU A 351 2.17 -17.22 -11.26
N LEU A 352 1.08 -17.67 -10.63
CA LEU A 352 0.65 -17.27 -9.28
C LEU A 352 1.63 -17.72 -8.18
N LYS A 353 2.14 -18.95 -8.25
CA LYS A 353 3.19 -19.47 -7.35
C LYS A 353 4.49 -18.70 -7.46
N ASP A 354 4.92 -18.40 -8.69
CA ASP A 354 6.17 -17.67 -8.94
C ASP A 354 6.10 -16.21 -8.43
N MET A 355 4.90 -15.65 -8.25
CA MET A 355 4.65 -14.30 -7.71
C MET A 355 4.35 -14.26 -6.21
N GLY A 356 4.35 -15.42 -5.51
CA GLY A 356 4.10 -15.49 -4.08
C GLY A 356 2.62 -15.38 -3.67
N GLU A 357 1.68 -15.70 -4.55
CA GLU A 357 0.23 -15.57 -4.31
C GLU A 357 -0.48 -16.87 -3.85
N ASP A 358 0.28 -17.92 -3.55
CA ASP A 358 -0.24 -19.26 -3.26
C ASP A 358 -0.30 -19.60 -1.75
N GLU A 359 -0.73 -18.64 -0.92
CA GLU A 359 -1.24 -18.98 0.42
C GLU A 359 -2.75 -19.17 0.35
N ASP A 360 -3.16 -20.39 -0.03
CA ASP A 360 -4.53 -20.86 0.20
C ASP A 360 -4.77 -20.93 1.71
N ILE A 361 -5.40 -19.90 2.29
CA ILE A 361 -5.92 -20.00 3.65
C ILE A 361 -7.24 -20.79 3.58
N VAL A 362 -7.15 -22.09 3.81
CA VAL A 362 -8.32 -22.94 4.06
C VAL A 362 -8.86 -22.60 5.45
N TYR A 363 -10.03 -21.99 5.52
CA TYR A 363 -10.79 -21.88 6.77
C TYR A 363 -11.81 -23.02 6.83
N GLU A 364 -11.72 -23.89 7.84
CA GLU A 364 -12.85 -24.69 8.27
C GLU A 364 -13.83 -23.76 9.00
N TYR A 365 -15.08 -23.71 8.53
CA TYR A 365 -16.17 -23.03 9.22
C TYR A 365 -16.66 -23.91 10.39
N ASP A 366 -16.70 -23.35 11.60
CA ASP A 366 -17.50 -23.90 12.69
C ASP A 366 -18.92 -23.33 12.59
N ASP A 367 -19.86 -24.17 12.18
CA ASP A 367 -21.26 -23.82 11.87
C ASP A 367 -22.15 -23.66 13.11
N ASN A 368 -21.58 -23.41 14.31
CA ASN A 368 -22.34 -23.36 15.57
C ASN A 368 -22.14 -22.05 16.34
N VAL A 369 -22.47 -20.91 15.73
CA VAL A 369 -22.91 -19.75 16.52
C VAL A 369 -24.45 -19.75 16.45
N ASP A 370 -25.05 -20.61 17.27
CA ASP A 370 -26.44 -20.44 17.65
C ASP A 370 -26.54 -19.19 18.54
N ASP A 371 -27.50 -18.34 18.21
CA ASP A 371 -28.05 -17.31 19.08
C ASP A 371 -28.42 -17.95 20.42
N ASP A 372 -27.72 -17.59 21.50
CA ASP A 372 -28.29 -17.54 22.85
C ASP A 372 -27.47 -16.56 23.71
N ASP A 373 -28.08 -15.40 23.97
CA ASP A 373 -27.79 -14.56 25.13
C ASP A 373 -27.90 -15.43 26.40
N ASP A 374 -26.89 -15.40 27.28
CA ASP A 374 -27.11 -15.36 28.74
C ASP A 374 -25.79 -15.13 29.51
N ASP A 375 -25.88 -14.28 30.54
CA ASP A 375 -24.84 -13.79 31.45
C ASP A 375 -23.90 -14.86 32.04
N ILE A 376 -22.57 -14.66 32.00
CA ILE A 376 -21.63 -15.35 32.90
C ILE A 376 -20.49 -14.40 33.37
N ASP A 377 -20.58 -13.98 34.63
CA ASP A 377 -19.50 -13.38 35.43
C ASP A 377 -18.46 -14.45 35.81
N TYR A 378 -17.16 -14.14 35.69
CA TYR A 378 -16.09 -14.93 36.30
C TYR A 378 -15.18 -14.04 37.17
N GLU A 379 -15.22 -14.29 38.48
CA GLU A 379 -14.24 -13.81 39.47
C GLU A 379 -12.94 -14.64 39.38
N TYR A 380 -11.78 -14.00 39.51
CA TYR A 380 -10.47 -14.66 39.62
C TYR A 380 -9.93 -14.54 41.06
N GLU A 381 -9.53 -15.67 41.64
CA GLU A 381 -8.69 -15.75 42.85
C GLU A 381 -7.19 -15.80 42.45
N GLU A 382 -6.37 -15.02 43.16
CA GLU A 382 -4.91 -14.98 43.03
C GLU A 382 -4.23 -16.07 43.87
N GLU A 383 -3.12 -16.63 43.39
CA GLU A 383 -2.06 -17.13 44.27
C GLU A 383 -0.66 -16.99 43.63
N ASP A 384 0.25 -16.41 44.41
CA ASP A 384 1.61 -15.93 44.12
C ASP A 384 2.66 -17.04 43.94
N TRP A 385 3.65 -16.80 43.06
CA TRP A 385 5.06 -17.18 43.27
C TRP A 385 6.00 -16.22 42.50
N GLU A 386 6.59 -15.26 43.22
CA GLU A 386 7.78 -14.52 42.78
C GLU A 386 9.06 -15.35 43.04
N GLU A 387 10.03 -15.32 42.11
CA GLU A 387 11.33 -14.68 42.38
C GLU A 387 12.32 -14.78 41.19
N LYS A 388 12.94 -13.62 40.92
CA LYS A 388 14.10 -13.28 40.05
C LYS A 388 13.80 -12.84 38.61
N MET A 389 13.96 -11.51 38.43
CA MET A 389 13.93 -10.66 37.22
C MET A 389 12.65 -9.81 37.17
N ILE A 390 12.83 -8.48 37.30
CA ILE A 390 11.85 -7.37 37.18
C ILE A 390 10.38 -7.81 37.38
N SER A 391 9.86 -7.66 38.60
CA SER A 391 8.42 -7.82 38.86
C SER A 391 7.63 -6.74 38.10
N LEU A 392 6.97 -7.14 37.03
CA LEU A 392 5.99 -6.32 36.32
C LEU A 392 4.62 -6.56 36.96
N THR A 393 4.36 -5.83 38.04
CA THR A 393 3.14 -5.98 38.86
C THR A 393 1.94 -5.23 38.28
N LYS A 394 0.86 -5.98 38.02
CA LYS A 394 -0.58 -5.77 38.32
C LYS A 394 -1.27 -4.40 38.18
N ASN A 395 -0.60 -3.29 37.83
CA ASN A 395 -1.23 -1.97 37.71
C ASN A 395 -0.90 -1.30 36.36
N ASN A 396 -1.96 -0.90 35.66
CA ASN A 396 -2.03 -0.26 34.35
C ASN A 396 -1.33 1.12 34.26
N GLU A 397 -0.05 1.22 34.60
CA GLU A 397 0.73 2.46 34.43
C GLU A 397 1.76 2.31 33.30
N LEU A 398 1.66 3.20 32.31
CA LEU A 398 2.57 3.32 31.18
C LEU A 398 4.02 3.51 31.66
N LYS A 399 4.93 2.65 31.20
CA LYS A 399 6.34 2.65 31.65
C LYS A 399 7.09 3.91 31.20
N GLY A 400 7.82 4.53 32.12
CA GLY A 400 8.75 5.66 31.87
C GLY A 400 10.22 5.33 32.17
N TYR A 401 11.12 6.25 31.86
CA TYR A 401 12.55 6.25 32.19
C TYR A 401 12.80 7.06 33.45
N LYS A 402 13.62 6.54 34.36
CA LYS A 402 13.88 7.16 35.67
C LYS A 402 14.51 8.55 35.54
N SER A 403 15.32 8.75 34.51
CA SER A 403 16.02 10.01 34.23
C SER A 403 15.07 11.10 33.77
N LEU A 404 13.97 10.75 33.11
CA LEU A 404 12.94 11.69 32.68
C LEU A 404 11.88 11.92 33.77
N ASP A 405 11.64 10.94 34.66
CA ASP A 405 10.71 11.07 35.79
C ASP A 405 11.08 12.20 36.78
N VAL A 406 12.35 12.61 36.80
CA VAL A 406 12.82 13.77 37.59
C VAL A 406 12.20 15.09 37.09
N TYR A 407 11.72 15.14 35.84
CA TYR A 407 11.18 16.34 35.20
C TYR A 407 9.65 16.23 35.10
N PRO A 408 8.90 16.77 36.06
CA PRO A 408 7.44 16.66 36.09
C PRO A 408 6.74 17.34 34.90
N GLU A 409 7.44 18.25 34.20
CA GLU A 409 6.98 18.91 32.99
C GLU A 409 7.09 18.04 31.72
N VAL A 410 7.72 16.87 31.79
CA VAL A 410 7.86 15.93 30.66
C VAL A 410 7.00 14.70 30.90
N ALA A 411 6.23 14.30 29.90
CA ALA A 411 5.58 12.98 29.87
C ALA A 411 6.23 12.14 28.78
N HIS A 412 6.44 10.87 29.07
CA HIS A 412 7.08 9.92 28.19
C HIS A 412 6.55 8.53 28.47
N PHE A 413 6.58 7.65 27.47
CA PHE A 413 6.12 6.28 27.63
C PHE A 413 6.77 5.33 26.63
N VAL A 414 6.79 4.05 26.97
CA VAL A 414 7.07 2.94 26.06
C VAL A 414 5.98 1.90 26.21
N THR A 415 5.35 1.51 25.09
CA THR A 415 4.27 0.51 25.11
C THR A 415 4.82 -0.92 25.13
N THR A 416 4.04 -1.87 25.64
CA THR A 416 4.28 -3.31 25.50
C THR A 416 3.33 -3.89 24.46
N ARG A 417 3.37 -5.21 24.24
CA ARG A 417 2.44 -5.92 23.36
C ARG A 417 1.16 -6.45 24.05
N HIS A 418 0.89 -6.03 25.29
CA HIS A 418 -0.24 -6.52 26.09
C HIS A 418 -1.38 -5.50 26.19
N GLU A 419 -2.57 -6.00 26.53
CA GLU A 419 -3.78 -5.23 26.90
C GLU A 419 -4.51 -4.46 25.77
N GLY A 420 -4.15 -4.65 24.50
CA GLY A 420 -4.90 -4.07 23.39
C GLY A 420 -5.86 -5.02 22.66
N ILE A 421 -6.38 -4.60 21.50
CA ILE A 421 -7.44 -5.31 20.75
C ILE A 421 -6.91 -6.03 19.48
N SER A 422 -5.68 -5.74 19.05
CA SER A 422 -5.06 -6.33 17.87
C SER A 422 -4.82 -7.84 18.02
N THR A 423 -4.91 -8.60 16.93
CA THR A 423 -4.78 -10.08 16.95
C THR A 423 -3.54 -10.56 16.19
N GLY A 424 -3.16 -11.83 16.39
CA GLY A 424 -2.05 -12.46 15.66
C GLY A 424 -0.68 -11.85 15.91
N ALA A 425 0.11 -11.64 14.85
CA ALA A 425 1.49 -11.14 14.91
C ALA A 425 1.60 -9.67 15.41
N TYR A 426 0.49 -8.93 15.41
CA TYR A 426 0.38 -7.56 15.94
C TYR A 426 0.10 -7.50 17.44
N GLY A 427 -0.11 -8.65 18.10
CA GLY A 427 -0.27 -8.84 19.55
C GLY A 427 -0.91 -7.70 20.33
N SER A 428 -2.20 -7.80 20.62
CA SER A 428 -3.06 -6.92 21.44
C SER A 428 -2.83 -5.41 21.26
N PHE A 429 -1.73 -4.82 21.68
CA PHE A 429 -1.53 -3.36 21.70
C PHE A 429 -0.55 -2.85 20.64
N ASN A 430 -0.99 -2.89 19.37
CA ASN A 430 -0.29 -2.23 18.27
C ASN A 430 -0.92 -0.86 17.96
N CYS A 431 -0.10 0.19 18.03
CA CYS A 431 -0.53 1.58 17.80
C CYS A 431 0.01 2.17 16.49
N SER A 432 0.74 1.40 15.68
CA SER A 432 1.31 1.90 14.42
C SER A 432 0.28 1.85 13.28
N PRO A 433 -0.01 2.99 12.61
CA PRO A 433 -0.90 3.01 11.45
C PRO A 433 -0.24 2.48 10.17
N TYR A 434 1.06 2.16 10.21
CA TYR A 434 1.86 1.73 9.06
C TYR A 434 2.15 0.22 9.06
N THR A 435 1.46 -0.54 9.91
CA THR A 435 1.47 -2.02 9.90
C THR A 435 0.22 -2.55 9.20
N ASN A 436 0.26 -3.82 8.77
CA ASN A 436 -0.85 -4.55 8.17
C ASN A 436 -2.01 -4.90 9.15
N ASP A 437 -2.09 -4.20 10.29
CA ASP A 437 -3.15 -4.36 11.28
C ASP A 437 -4.40 -3.55 10.88
N SER A 438 -5.58 -3.96 11.39
CA SER A 438 -6.83 -3.28 11.10
C SER A 438 -6.81 -1.84 11.61
N CYS A 439 -7.14 -0.89 10.74
CA CYS A 439 -7.22 0.53 11.11
C CYS A 439 -8.18 0.79 12.29
N MET A 440 -9.21 -0.04 12.47
CA MET A 440 -10.11 0.04 13.63
C MET A 440 -9.40 -0.37 14.93
N ASN A 441 -8.58 -1.42 14.90
CA ASN A 441 -7.84 -1.90 16.08
C ASN A 441 -6.78 -0.87 16.49
N VAL A 442 -6.01 -0.38 15.52
CA VAL A 442 -4.98 0.66 15.75
C VAL A 442 -5.60 1.93 16.34
N ASN A 443 -6.72 2.41 15.78
CA ASN A 443 -7.39 3.61 16.30
C ASN A 443 -7.94 3.40 17.72
N ARG A 444 -8.45 2.20 18.05
CA ARG A 444 -8.90 1.88 19.40
C ARG A 444 -7.74 1.81 20.39
N ASN A 445 -6.63 1.17 20.03
CA ASN A 445 -5.43 1.11 20.86
C ASN A 445 -4.86 2.52 21.11
N GLN A 446 -4.79 3.37 20.09
CA GLN A 446 -4.40 4.77 20.26
C GLN A 446 -5.36 5.53 21.18
N SER A 447 -6.67 5.34 21.04
CA SER A 447 -7.67 5.96 21.91
C SER A 447 -7.54 5.50 23.37
N TRP A 448 -7.19 4.23 23.59
CA TRP A 448 -6.96 3.69 24.92
C TRP A 448 -5.66 4.27 25.53
N LEU A 449 -4.59 4.40 24.75
CA LEU A 449 -3.37 5.11 25.14
C LEU A 449 -3.65 6.56 25.57
N PHE A 450 -4.51 7.27 24.83
CA PHE A 450 -4.95 8.63 25.17
C PHE A 450 -5.69 8.69 26.52
N GLN A 451 -6.49 7.67 26.85
CA GLN A 451 -7.20 7.59 28.13
C GLN A 451 -6.25 7.32 29.29
N CYS A 452 -5.29 6.40 29.12
CA CYS A 452 -4.27 6.10 30.13
C CYS A 452 -3.39 7.32 30.47
N MET A 453 -3.17 8.23 29.51
CA MET A 453 -2.44 9.48 29.72
C MET A 453 -3.30 10.67 30.18
N ASN A 454 -4.50 10.39 30.73
CA ASN A 454 -5.37 11.32 31.46
C ASN A 454 -5.60 12.67 30.75
N HIS A 455 -5.78 12.64 29.42
CA HIS A 455 -6.03 13.81 28.57
C HIS A 455 -4.94 14.91 28.57
N GLN A 456 -3.70 14.58 28.92
CA GLN A 456 -2.58 15.54 28.81
C GLN A 456 -2.15 15.79 27.34
N ILE A 457 -2.50 14.88 26.43
CA ILE A 457 -2.10 14.92 25.01
C ILE A 457 -3.24 15.48 24.14
N LYS A 458 -2.91 16.43 23.28
CA LYS A 458 -3.79 16.96 22.23
C LYS A 458 -3.80 16.09 20.98
N GLU A 459 -2.63 15.64 20.54
CA GLU A 459 -2.46 14.84 19.32
C GLU A 459 -1.18 13.99 19.43
N LEU A 460 -1.21 12.78 18.86
CA LEU A 460 -0.07 11.87 18.71
C LEU A 460 0.49 11.99 17.29
N PHE A 461 1.78 12.25 17.16
CA PHE A 461 2.47 12.28 15.87
C PHE A 461 3.34 11.04 15.71
N ILE A 462 2.96 10.19 14.74
CA ILE A 462 3.67 8.96 14.40
C ILE A 462 4.12 9.06 12.93
N PRO A 463 5.43 9.12 12.64
CA PRO A 463 5.95 9.25 11.29
C PRO A 463 6.04 7.90 10.58
N GLU A 464 6.05 7.92 9.24
CA GLU A 464 6.33 6.73 8.42
C GLU A 464 7.85 6.60 8.24
N GLN A 465 8.51 5.78 9.07
CA GLN A 465 9.96 5.78 9.18
C GLN A 465 10.67 5.06 8.03
N SER A 466 11.67 5.72 7.42
CA SER A 466 12.40 5.19 6.27
C SER A 466 13.72 4.47 6.61
N HIS A 467 14.07 4.41 7.90
CA HIS A 467 15.39 3.97 8.39
C HIS A 467 16.52 4.84 7.81
N GLY A 468 16.21 6.11 7.58
CA GLY A 468 17.09 7.15 7.06
C GLY A 468 17.67 8.03 8.17
N CYS A 469 17.81 9.32 7.86
CA CYS A 469 18.39 10.34 8.74
C CYS A 469 17.57 11.65 8.71
N ALA A 470 16.33 11.59 8.23
CA ALA A 470 15.47 12.76 8.09
C ALA A 470 14.78 13.09 9.42
N SER A 471 14.74 14.38 9.77
CA SER A 471 14.08 14.87 10.98
C SER A 471 13.12 16.03 10.66
N LEU A 472 11.99 16.08 11.38
CA LEU A 472 10.97 17.11 11.21
C LEU A 472 10.69 17.83 12.53
N ILE A 473 10.55 19.15 12.46
CA ILE A 473 10.16 19.99 13.61
C ILE A 473 8.66 20.27 13.53
N ILE A 474 7.95 19.87 14.58
CA ILE A 474 6.53 20.12 14.76
C ILE A 474 6.37 21.40 15.58
N ASN A 475 6.00 22.47 14.87
CA ASN A 475 5.84 23.83 15.39
C ASN A 475 4.52 24.46 14.88
N GLU A 476 4.28 25.74 15.17
CA GLU A 476 3.09 26.45 14.72
C GLU A 476 2.90 26.46 13.19
N SER A 477 3.96 26.48 12.39
CA SER A 477 3.83 26.39 10.93
C SER A 477 3.32 25.03 10.47
N PHE A 478 3.76 23.94 11.10
CA PHE A 478 3.24 22.61 10.84
C PHE A 478 1.72 22.54 11.13
N PHE A 479 1.26 23.21 12.19
CA PHE A 479 -0.16 23.30 12.51
C PHE A 479 -0.98 24.21 11.60
N LYS A 480 -0.37 25.01 10.71
CA LYS A 480 -1.10 25.82 9.71
C LYS A 480 -1.40 25.03 8.43
N GLU A 481 -0.66 23.96 8.19
CA GLU A 481 -0.83 23.09 7.03
C GLU A 481 -2.12 22.24 7.12
N SER A 482 -2.65 21.84 5.96
CA SER A 482 -3.80 20.94 5.86
C SER A 482 -3.49 19.54 6.39
N LEU A 483 -4.51 18.78 6.79
CA LEU A 483 -4.34 17.42 7.32
C LEU A 483 -3.61 16.49 6.33
N GLU A 484 -3.89 16.63 5.03
CA GLU A 484 -3.21 15.86 3.97
C GLU A 484 -1.74 16.23 3.84
N MET A 485 -1.41 17.52 3.91
CA MET A 485 -0.02 18.00 3.81
C MET A 485 0.80 17.58 5.05
N ARG A 486 0.21 17.62 6.25
CA ARG A 486 0.87 17.12 7.47
C ARG A 486 1.18 15.62 7.37
N ARG A 487 0.25 14.82 6.82
CA ARG A 487 0.50 13.39 6.57
C ARG A 487 1.64 13.19 5.58
N LEU A 488 1.70 14.01 4.51
CA LEU A 488 2.79 13.94 3.54
C LEU A 488 4.15 14.33 4.15
N LEU A 489 4.19 15.35 5.01
CA LEU A 489 5.41 15.80 5.70
C LEU A 489 5.94 14.76 6.70
N LEU A 490 5.06 13.96 7.31
CA LEU A 490 5.44 12.87 8.21
C LEU A 490 5.99 11.64 7.47
N ARG A 491 5.89 11.58 6.13
CA ARG A 491 6.42 10.46 5.35
C ARG A 491 7.93 10.50 5.23
N GLY A 492 8.56 9.37 5.52
CA GLY A 492 10.01 9.19 5.43
C GLY A 492 10.80 9.85 6.56
N MET A 493 10.15 10.29 7.63
CA MET A 493 10.81 10.92 8.77
C MET A 493 11.20 9.87 9.81
N ASP A 494 12.45 9.94 10.29
CA ASP A 494 12.97 9.02 11.30
C ASP A 494 13.13 9.72 12.67
N ALA A 495 13.04 11.05 12.72
CA ALA A 495 13.00 11.79 13.98
C ALA A 495 11.97 12.92 13.95
N LEU A 496 11.29 13.11 15.09
CA LEU A 496 10.35 14.20 15.31
C LEU A 496 10.80 15.03 16.50
N ILE A 497 10.76 16.36 16.35
CA ILE A 497 11.19 17.33 17.36
C ILE A 497 10.03 18.30 17.63
N THR A 498 9.77 18.63 18.89
CA THR A 498 8.81 19.70 19.22
C THR A 498 9.20 20.43 20.50
N ASN A 499 8.84 21.71 20.56
CA ASN A 499 8.90 22.54 21.76
C ASN A 499 7.50 23.02 22.18
N VAL A 500 6.44 22.47 21.56
CA VAL A 500 5.06 22.92 21.77
C VAL A 500 4.37 22.03 22.81
N PRO A 501 3.92 22.57 23.96
CA PRO A 501 3.28 21.78 25.00
C PRO A 501 1.97 21.12 24.56
N GLY A 502 1.77 19.90 25.03
CA GLY A 502 0.57 19.08 24.80
C GLY A 502 0.59 18.25 23.51
N TYR A 503 1.65 18.32 22.69
CA TYR A 503 1.81 17.45 21.51
C TYR A 503 2.85 16.37 21.77
N CYS A 504 2.50 15.13 21.46
CA CYS A 504 3.36 13.99 21.71
C CYS A 504 4.00 13.51 20.41
N VAL A 505 5.33 13.50 20.40
CA VAL A 505 6.13 12.96 19.30
C VAL A 505 6.50 11.52 19.60
N CYS A 506 6.25 10.64 18.64
CA CYS A 506 6.43 9.22 18.83
C CYS A 506 7.26 8.60 17.71
N VAL A 507 7.92 7.49 18.03
CA VAL A 507 8.56 6.60 17.08
C VAL A 507 8.08 5.18 17.31
N THR A 508 7.85 4.47 16.22
CA THR A 508 7.49 3.05 16.23
C THR A 508 8.70 2.17 15.97
N THR A 509 8.98 1.21 16.85
CA THR A 509 10.13 0.30 16.74
C THR A 509 9.69 -1.15 16.88
N ALA A 510 10.56 -2.08 16.50
CA ALA A 510 10.46 -3.48 16.92
C ALA A 510 11.84 -3.89 17.46
N ASP A 511 12.80 -4.10 16.56
CA ASP A 511 14.19 -4.38 16.94
C ASP A 511 15.10 -3.14 16.84
N CYS A 512 14.65 -2.07 16.20
CA CYS A 512 15.38 -0.80 16.10
C CYS A 512 15.36 -0.03 17.42
N VAL A 513 16.32 0.88 17.61
CA VAL A 513 16.53 1.60 18.87
C VAL A 513 15.69 2.88 18.90
N PRO A 514 14.70 3.04 19.80
CA PRO A 514 14.11 4.34 20.08
C PRO A 514 15.05 5.15 20.99
N VAL A 515 15.32 6.40 20.61
CA VAL A 515 16.06 7.36 21.45
C VAL A 515 15.17 8.57 21.71
N LEU A 516 14.84 8.83 22.97
CA LEU A 516 14.10 10.01 23.39
C LEU A 516 15.07 11.04 23.97
N LEU A 517 14.93 12.30 23.58
CA LEU A 517 15.79 13.40 24.01
C LEU A 517 14.94 14.50 24.64
N TYR A 518 15.44 15.08 25.72
CA TYR A 518 14.87 16.27 26.37
C TYR A 518 15.95 17.30 26.67
N ASP A 519 15.81 18.50 26.11
CA ASP A 519 16.60 19.67 26.48
C ASP A 519 15.93 20.41 27.64
N LYS A 520 16.57 20.39 28.81
CA LYS A 520 16.06 20.97 30.05
C LYS A 520 15.96 22.50 30.03
N LYS A 521 16.72 23.15 29.15
CA LYS A 521 16.94 24.60 29.16
C LYS A 521 16.13 25.30 28.08
N GLN A 522 16.07 24.70 26.90
CA GLN A 522 15.23 25.18 25.80
C GLN A 522 13.82 24.60 25.84
N HIS A 523 13.55 23.63 26.72
CA HIS A 523 12.29 22.90 26.81
C HIS A 523 11.87 22.35 25.45
N VAL A 524 12.74 21.51 24.87
CA VAL A 524 12.51 20.84 23.58
C VAL A 524 12.59 19.35 23.79
N VAL A 525 11.67 18.60 23.19
CA VAL A 525 11.68 17.14 23.19
C VAL A 525 11.85 16.60 21.78
N ALA A 526 12.53 15.47 21.65
CA ALA A 526 12.68 14.76 20.39
C ALA A 526 12.54 13.25 20.56
N ALA A 527 11.93 12.59 19.58
CA ALA A 527 11.86 11.14 19.47
C ALA A 527 12.58 10.72 18.19
N VAL A 528 13.56 9.82 18.31
CA VAL A 528 14.44 9.39 17.22
C VAL A 528 14.36 7.88 17.03
N HIS A 529 14.18 7.46 15.80
CA HIS A 529 14.21 6.07 15.37
C HIS A 529 15.60 5.72 14.84
N ALA A 530 16.44 5.11 15.68
CA ALA A 530 17.78 4.69 15.34
C ALA A 530 17.82 3.19 14.99
N GLY A 531 17.41 2.86 13.76
CA GLY A 531 17.73 1.56 13.16
C GLY A 531 19.23 1.45 12.83
N TRP A 532 19.74 0.26 12.50
CA TRP A 532 21.16 0.10 12.17
C TRP A 532 21.61 1.00 11.00
N LYS A 533 20.76 1.17 9.97
CA LYS A 533 21.02 2.08 8.85
C LYS A 533 21.03 3.56 9.27
N GLY A 534 20.17 3.94 10.20
CA GLY A 534 20.11 5.29 10.75
C GLY A 534 21.33 5.58 11.64
N THR A 535 21.74 4.60 12.44
CA THR A 535 22.94 4.68 13.30
C THR A 535 24.21 4.81 12.46
N VAL A 536 24.36 4.02 11.38
CA VAL A 536 25.47 4.17 10.42
C VAL A 536 25.50 5.57 9.77
N LYS A 537 24.33 6.19 9.60
CA LYS A 537 24.19 7.56 9.09
C LYS A 537 24.30 8.64 10.19
N HIS A 538 24.62 8.26 11.42
CA HIS A 538 24.75 9.16 12.57
C HIS A 538 23.47 9.96 12.86
N ILE A 539 22.30 9.32 12.83
CA ILE A 539 21.01 10.01 12.99
C ILE A 539 20.90 10.78 14.31
N VAL A 540 21.43 10.23 15.40
CA VAL A 540 21.38 10.90 16.71
C VAL A 540 22.22 12.18 16.66
N SER A 541 23.41 12.11 16.07
CA SER A 541 24.26 13.28 15.85
C SER A 541 23.57 14.35 14.98
N HIS A 542 22.93 13.94 13.87
CA HIS A 542 22.18 14.87 13.00
C HIS A 542 21.00 15.54 13.73
N VAL A 543 20.30 14.82 14.60
CA VAL A 543 19.21 15.37 15.40
C VAL A 543 19.75 16.35 16.45
N MET A 544 20.87 16.03 17.11
CA MET A 544 21.54 16.95 18.04
C MET A 544 22.02 18.23 17.35
N ASP A 545 22.60 18.12 16.15
CA ASP A 545 22.97 19.26 15.32
C ASP A 545 21.74 20.10 14.92
N HIS A 546 20.64 19.44 14.57
CA HIS A 546 19.40 20.12 14.23
C HIS A 546 18.80 20.87 15.43
N LEU A 547 18.83 20.26 16.62
CA LEU A 547 18.43 20.89 17.88
C LEU A 547 19.31 22.12 18.19
N ASN A 548 20.63 21.98 18.06
CA ASN A 548 21.57 23.08 18.27
C ASN A 548 21.33 24.24 17.28
N GLN A 549 21.20 23.94 15.98
CA GLN A 549 21.00 24.96 14.95
C GLN A 549 19.67 25.73 15.10
N LYS A 550 18.62 25.08 15.61
CA LYS A 550 17.27 25.65 15.67
C LYS A 550 16.91 26.25 17.03
N PHE A 551 17.37 25.64 18.10
CA PHE A 551 17.01 26.02 19.48
C PHE A 551 18.23 26.43 20.32
N GLY A 552 19.46 26.23 19.83
CA GLY A 552 20.68 26.52 20.60
C GLY A 552 21.00 25.48 21.67
N THR A 553 20.41 24.28 21.56
CA THR A 553 20.64 23.14 22.45
C THR A 553 22.11 22.78 22.56
N GLN A 554 22.61 22.68 23.79
CA GLN A 554 23.94 22.17 24.09
C GLN A 554 23.83 20.75 24.65
N GLY A 555 24.78 19.87 24.32
CA GLY A 555 24.74 18.47 24.79
C GLY A 555 24.66 18.34 26.31
N GLU A 556 25.32 19.23 27.06
CA GLU A 556 25.31 19.25 28.53
C GLU A 556 23.90 19.42 29.13
N ASP A 557 23.00 20.08 28.41
CA ASP A 557 21.65 20.38 28.84
C ASP A 557 20.64 19.28 28.46
N VAL A 558 21.07 18.24 27.71
CA VAL A 558 20.20 17.18 27.18
C VAL A 558 20.19 15.93 28.07
N VAL A 559 19.00 15.41 28.36
CA VAL A 559 18.78 14.05 28.89
C VAL A 559 18.35 13.16 27.75
N ALA A 560 19.00 12.00 27.64
CA ALA A 560 18.74 11.03 26.59
C ALA A 560 18.34 9.69 27.19
N CYS A 561 17.37 9.03 26.57
CA CYS A 561 16.85 7.74 26.99
C CYS A 561 16.82 6.79 25.78
N ILE A 562 17.59 5.71 25.86
CA ILE A 562 17.66 4.64 24.86
C ILE A 562 16.71 3.52 25.30
N GLY A 563 15.68 3.26 24.52
CA GLY A 563 14.64 2.28 24.87
C GLY A 563 14.91 0.84 24.50
N PRO A 564 13.93 -0.05 24.77
CA PRO A 564 14.00 -1.46 24.45
C PRO A 564 14.23 -1.68 22.95
N SER A 565 15.22 -2.50 22.62
CA SER A 565 15.54 -2.91 21.25
C SER A 565 16.37 -4.19 21.24
N ILE A 566 16.88 -4.61 20.09
CA ILE A 566 17.71 -5.80 20.02
C ILE A 566 19.08 -5.58 20.70
N SER A 567 19.49 -6.52 21.55
CA SER A 567 20.76 -6.46 22.27
C SER A 567 21.93 -7.03 21.46
N LEU A 568 23.16 -6.71 21.87
CA LEU A 568 24.41 -7.27 21.33
C LEU A 568 24.37 -8.81 21.25
N GLU A 569 23.81 -9.49 22.25
CA GLU A 569 23.77 -10.96 22.27
C GLU A 569 22.92 -11.57 21.15
N SER A 570 21.92 -10.82 20.65
CA SER A 570 20.92 -11.29 19.69
C SER A 570 21.06 -10.66 18.30
N PHE A 571 21.73 -9.50 18.18
CA PHE A 571 21.87 -8.80 16.90
C PHE A 571 23.01 -9.36 16.04
N GLU A 572 22.80 -10.56 15.48
CA GLU A 572 23.73 -11.17 14.52
C GLU A 572 23.70 -10.41 13.18
N VAL A 573 24.82 -10.17 12.52
CA VAL A 573 24.88 -9.49 11.22
C VAL A 573 25.94 -10.10 10.29
N GLY A 574 25.75 -9.88 8.99
CA GLY A 574 26.75 -10.22 7.97
C GLY A 574 27.88 -9.20 7.88
N ASP A 575 28.92 -9.55 7.13
CA ASP A 575 30.13 -8.72 6.96
C ASP A 575 29.79 -7.33 6.40
N GLU A 576 28.80 -7.22 5.51
CA GLU A 576 28.34 -5.95 4.92
C GLU A 576 27.92 -4.91 5.97
N VAL A 577 27.21 -5.34 7.03
CA VAL A 577 26.76 -4.42 8.08
C VAL A 577 27.95 -4.03 8.96
N TYR A 578 28.82 -4.99 9.28
CA TYR A 578 30.05 -4.72 10.03
C TYR A 578 30.93 -3.69 9.32
N ASP A 579 31.16 -3.87 8.01
CA ASP A 579 31.96 -2.97 7.20
C ASP A 579 31.29 -1.59 7.10
N ALA A 580 29.97 -1.50 7.00
CA ALA A 580 29.25 -0.22 7.01
C ALA A 580 29.46 0.57 8.32
N PHE A 581 29.44 -0.08 9.48
CA PHE A 581 29.75 0.58 10.77
C PHE A 581 31.22 1.02 10.83
N LYS A 582 32.14 0.20 10.32
CA LYS A 582 33.56 0.51 10.28
C LYS A 582 33.87 1.70 9.35
N GLU A 583 33.26 1.72 8.17
CA GLU A 583 33.42 2.81 7.18
C GLU A 583 32.80 4.12 7.64
N SER A 584 31.71 4.07 8.42
CA SER A 584 31.10 5.25 9.04
C SER A 584 31.86 5.79 10.26
N GLY A 585 32.97 5.15 10.65
CA GLY A 585 33.89 5.66 11.67
C GLY A 585 33.59 5.21 13.10
N PHE A 586 32.75 4.19 13.30
CA PHE A 586 32.54 3.63 14.63
C PHE A 586 33.72 2.76 15.08
N ASP A 587 34.02 2.80 16.39
CA ASP A 587 35.02 1.92 16.98
C ASP A 587 34.45 0.51 17.18
N MET A 588 34.71 -0.35 16.20
CA MET A 588 34.26 -1.74 16.21
C MET A 588 34.78 -2.55 17.40
N SER A 589 35.86 -2.12 18.08
CA SER A 589 36.34 -2.81 19.28
C SER A 589 35.43 -2.63 20.50
N LEU A 590 34.63 -1.56 20.50
CA LEU A 590 33.68 -1.23 21.57
C LEU A 590 32.26 -1.73 21.25
N ILE A 591 31.86 -1.67 19.98
CA ILE A 591 30.47 -1.93 19.58
C ILE A 591 30.25 -3.29 18.91
N SER A 592 31.27 -4.12 18.75
CA SER A 592 31.10 -5.42 18.08
C SER A 592 31.78 -6.58 18.78
N MET A 593 31.15 -7.75 18.68
CA MET A 593 31.72 -9.02 19.12
C MET A 593 31.55 -10.09 18.05
N LYS A 594 32.56 -10.93 17.86
CA LYS A 594 32.46 -12.10 16.98
C LYS A 594 32.20 -13.35 17.81
N LYS A 595 31.05 -13.99 17.62
CA LYS A 595 30.76 -15.26 18.31
C LYS A 595 31.53 -16.40 17.66
N LYS A 596 32.28 -17.15 18.46
CA LYS A 596 33.09 -18.30 18.00
C LYS A 596 32.24 -19.46 17.48
N GLU A 597 31.00 -19.55 17.93
CA GLU A 597 30.07 -20.65 17.62
C GLU A 597 29.42 -20.50 16.24
N THR A 598 28.97 -19.30 15.87
CA THR A 598 28.32 -19.02 14.58
C THR A 598 29.26 -18.41 13.55
N GLY A 599 30.43 -17.92 13.98
CA GLY A 599 31.40 -17.24 13.12
C GLY A 599 30.97 -15.86 12.63
N LYS A 600 29.78 -15.38 13.04
CA LYS A 600 29.20 -14.11 12.60
C LYS A 600 29.46 -12.97 13.58
N TYR A 601 29.36 -11.74 13.08
CA TYR A 601 29.50 -10.53 13.89
C TYR A 601 28.19 -10.19 14.59
N HIS A 602 28.31 -9.62 15.77
CA HIS A 602 27.22 -9.06 16.55
C HIS A 602 27.55 -7.60 16.82
N ILE A 603 26.55 -6.72 16.72
CA ILE A 603 26.74 -5.27 16.88
C ILE A 603 25.86 -4.76 18.03
N ASP A 604 26.43 -3.90 18.87
CA ASP A 604 25.74 -3.21 19.95
C ASP A 604 25.20 -1.87 19.45
N LEU A 605 23.91 -1.82 19.13
CA LEU A 605 23.27 -0.58 18.74
C LEU A 605 23.04 0.36 19.93
N TRP A 606 22.97 -0.14 21.16
CA TRP A 606 22.84 0.72 22.34
C TRP A 606 24.13 1.49 22.57
N GLU A 607 25.27 0.79 22.57
CA GLU A 607 26.56 1.45 22.78
C GLU A 607 26.93 2.37 21.61
N ALA A 608 26.61 1.99 20.36
CA ALA A 608 26.83 2.87 19.20
C ALA A 608 26.08 4.22 19.33
N ASN A 609 24.78 4.18 19.65
CA ASN A 609 23.99 5.40 19.84
C ASN A 609 24.40 6.15 21.13
N ARG A 610 24.84 5.45 22.16
CA ARG A 610 25.38 6.06 23.39
C ARG A 610 26.67 6.81 23.11
N ILE A 611 27.59 6.25 22.31
CA ILE A 611 28.82 6.93 21.90
C ILE A 611 28.50 8.18 21.07
N GLU A 612 27.51 8.14 20.18
CA GLU A 612 27.06 9.34 19.44
C GLU A 612 26.58 10.44 20.39
N LEU A 613 25.77 10.10 21.40
CA LEU A 613 25.30 11.07 22.40
C LEU A 613 26.47 11.67 23.20
N LEU A 614 27.42 10.84 23.62
CA LEU A 614 28.63 11.29 24.33
C LEU A 614 29.46 12.24 23.46
N ASN A 615 29.62 11.92 22.17
CA ASN A 615 30.34 12.76 21.21
C ASN A 615 29.62 14.09 20.93
N ALA A 616 28.28 14.09 21.00
CA ALA A 616 27.46 15.30 20.93
C ALA A 616 27.49 16.13 22.24
N GLY A 617 28.27 15.71 23.25
CA GLY A 617 28.48 16.44 24.49
C GLY A 617 27.46 16.12 25.59
N VAL A 618 26.65 15.07 25.43
CA VAL A 618 25.70 14.62 26.46
C VAL A 618 26.48 13.92 27.59
N PRO A 619 26.35 14.34 28.86
CA PRO A 619 27.05 13.69 29.97
C PRO A 619 26.58 12.25 30.15
N ALA A 620 27.50 11.33 30.45
CA ALA A 620 27.19 9.91 30.63
C ALA A 620 26.12 9.64 31.70
N GLU A 621 26.04 10.48 32.73
CA GLU A 621 25.05 10.40 33.81
C GLU A 621 23.63 10.80 33.37
N GLN A 622 23.51 11.47 32.22
CA GLN A 622 22.23 11.92 31.63
C GLN A 622 21.75 10.99 30.51
N ILE A 623 22.44 9.88 30.27
CA ILE A 623 22.07 8.87 29.27
C ILE A 623 21.60 7.62 29.99
N GLU A 624 20.30 7.34 29.92
CA GLU A 624 19.71 6.10 30.43
C GLU A 624 19.54 5.09 29.30
N VAL A 625 19.96 3.85 29.54
CA VAL A 625 19.73 2.73 28.61
C VAL A 625 18.82 1.72 29.29
N ALA A 626 17.69 1.40 28.66
CA ALA A 626 16.70 0.48 29.23
C ALA A 626 17.29 -0.92 29.47
N GLY A 627 18.21 -1.38 28.61
CA GLY A 627 18.87 -2.68 28.74
C GLY A 627 17.96 -3.88 28.49
N ILE A 628 16.78 -3.66 27.89
CA ILE A 628 15.78 -4.70 27.63
C ILE A 628 15.89 -5.17 26.19
N CYS A 629 16.22 -6.45 25.99
CA CYS A 629 16.32 -7.05 24.68
C CYS A 629 14.96 -7.50 24.13
N THR A 630 14.48 -6.90 23.04
CA THR A 630 13.19 -7.25 22.40
C THR A 630 13.16 -8.65 21.81
N TYR A 631 14.31 -9.19 21.41
CA TYR A 631 14.42 -10.55 20.88
C TYR A 631 14.32 -11.63 21.98
N ILE A 632 14.82 -11.35 23.18
CA ILE A 632 14.77 -12.26 24.33
C ILE A 632 13.40 -12.14 25.01
N HIS A 633 12.96 -10.91 25.32
CA HIS A 633 11.67 -10.61 25.94
C HIS A 633 10.54 -10.48 24.91
N HIS A 634 10.49 -11.43 23.96
CA HIS A 634 9.49 -11.46 22.90
C HIS A 634 8.05 -11.64 23.40
N ASP A 635 7.87 -12.13 24.63
CA ASP A 635 6.56 -12.27 25.26
C ASP A 635 5.96 -10.91 25.62
N GLU A 636 6.80 -9.92 25.94
CA GLU A 636 6.39 -8.56 26.34
C GLU A 636 6.53 -7.51 25.23
N PHE A 637 7.45 -7.72 24.29
CA PHE A 637 7.80 -6.76 23.24
C PHE A 637 7.79 -7.39 21.84
N PHE A 638 7.57 -6.56 20.83
CA PHE A 638 7.59 -7.01 19.43
C PHE A 638 9.02 -7.16 18.92
N SER A 639 9.31 -8.27 18.22
CA SER A 639 10.58 -8.49 17.52
C SER A 639 10.32 -8.91 16.07
N ALA A 640 10.76 -8.07 15.13
CA ALA A 640 10.63 -8.33 13.69
C ALA A 640 11.52 -9.49 13.24
N ARG A 641 12.61 -9.72 13.96
CA ARG A 641 13.55 -10.80 13.66
C ARG A 641 13.02 -12.20 14.02
N ARG A 642 12.06 -12.29 14.95
CA ARG A 642 11.36 -13.54 15.27
C ARG A 642 10.10 -13.76 14.44
N LEU A 643 9.27 -12.71 14.32
CA LEU A 643 7.92 -12.81 13.78
C LEU A 643 7.83 -12.37 12.31
N GLY A 644 8.92 -11.90 11.71
CA GLY A 644 8.95 -11.36 10.36
C GLY A 644 8.54 -9.88 10.28
N ILE A 645 8.42 -9.39 9.04
CA ILE A 645 8.12 -7.98 8.75
C ILE A 645 6.72 -7.61 9.27
N ASP A 646 5.79 -8.57 9.30
CA ASP A 646 4.40 -8.44 9.78
C ASP A 646 4.24 -8.49 11.31
N SER A 647 5.32 -8.28 12.05
CA SER A 647 5.27 -8.06 13.50
C SER A 647 4.63 -6.71 13.85
N GLY A 648 3.98 -6.63 15.01
CA GLY A 648 3.55 -5.36 15.59
C GLY A 648 4.72 -4.39 15.87
N ARG A 649 4.40 -3.18 16.30
CA ARG A 649 5.41 -2.16 16.65
C ARG A 649 5.19 -1.63 18.06
N ILE A 650 6.29 -1.52 18.79
CA ILE A 650 6.42 -0.81 20.07
C ILE A 650 6.32 0.68 19.76
N LEU A 651 5.50 1.42 20.52
CA LEU A 651 5.41 2.87 20.42
C LEU A 651 6.18 3.49 21.59
N SER A 652 7.17 4.32 21.28
CA SER A 652 7.88 5.13 22.27
C SER A 652 7.58 6.60 22.01
N GLY A 653 7.18 7.34 23.04
CA GLY A 653 6.75 8.73 22.91
C GLY A 653 7.29 9.64 23.99
N ILE A 654 7.46 10.92 23.66
CA ILE A 654 7.82 11.99 24.59
C ILE A 654 7.04 13.28 24.27
N MET A 655 6.69 14.04 25.29
CA MET A 655 5.96 15.29 25.20
C MET A 655 6.28 16.24 26.35
N ILE A 656 5.99 17.51 26.15
CA ILE A 656 5.99 18.53 27.21
C ILE A 656 4.55 18.69 27.71
N ARG A 657 4.35 18.55 29.03
CA ARG A 657 3.05 18.73 29.70
C ARG A 657 2.62 20.20 29.64
N LYS A 658 1.31 20.41 29.65
CA LYS A 658 0.69 21.73 29.62
C LYS A 658 0.55 22.33 31.00
#